data_AF-A0A423G7K2-F1
#
_entry.id   AF-A0A423G7K2-F1
#
_cell.length_a   1.000
_cell.length_b   1.000
_cell.length_c   1.000
_cell.angle_alpha   90.00
_cell.angle_beta   90.00
_cell.angle_gamma   90.00
#
_symmetry.space_group_name_H-M   'P 1'
#
loop_
_entity.id
_entity.type
_entity.pdbx_description
1 polymer ?
#
loop_
_entity_poly.entity_id
_entity_poly.type
_entity_poly.pdbx_seq_one_letter_code
_entity_poly.pdbx_strand_id
1 'polypeptide(L)'
;MPIQPLYAPHCLALAIALALGHADVSMAQSTAEGVASPASETAAQMQARLKAFANAPLTHRDKITQEVTLEKGDDNDWVIVSDGGKLIGPSEGGGGINVLQLDTGAGGLLDEVRNFQDLHVRQGEWTNTVRFDGKSLVEPKASLINTGHMGGEVQVLGKFDNSGTVEGPVFVKAKGRFSGAGTVESLNVAGELVVNPQNGAPTVTRNLALSKSATLVYGVNTEGGSATIKVGGVATLGNATLKVVTAPGEYVGSRQHVVIDAKQVVGKFAKVDSDLAFMTVTPDYSAETQVSLTYARNDVPVTQVVTTENGQSFVEAIEDLQQVKPTAPEPVAVPSVAQAAVQPETAATAAPFIEPLQTTAQASVAPAQTDTPESKPNTAINALLGTNLTIAANAIDQLAGYDAADLGSATLSSIAPISTGMLAAMGQNTLQGTDGNGQVWIQAIGNSGRIGKHLDDYALKHSTTGVLLGTDWAISPTWRLGIAGGKSETRLDGHRFDGRLDSWHVGAYALRQEGPLALRLGAVYGSHDGGTKRHVAFNGFSDRLKGRYDATTQQVFGQVGYNLDVGHFDVEPYVQVGYQRYQRDDFREKGGDAALHYERQAQDHYNSDLGLHLTRPFVLDQGARLTPRLSVGWKHTYGDLRGHSRQRLVGGGKTYTVDGIELDRDSLLLEAGLDLTVSPRHTVGLSYKGETGQDNRNGAVMGQWRMMF
;
A
#
# COMPACT_ATOMS: atom_id res chain seq x y z
N MET A 1 54.73 9.93 74.00
CA MET A 1 56.09 9.35 73.85
C MET A 1 56.05 8.37 72.70
N PRO A 2 57.09 8.25 71.84
CA PRO A 2 58.19 9.20 71.55
C PRO A 2 57.71 10.30 70.56
N ILE A 3 58.33 11.44 70.25
CA ILE A 3 59.73 11.97 70.25
C ILE A 3 60.55 11.60 68.99
N GLN A 4 60.41 12.45 67.95
CA GLN A 4 61.41 13.08 67.02
C GLN A 4 62.63 12.30 66.47
N PRO A 5 63.26 12.73 65.34
CA PRO A 5 63.17 14.02 64.60
C PRO A 5 62.76 13.83 63.10
N LEU A 6 63.02 14.68 62.07
CA LEU A 6 63.81 15.92 61.88
C LEU A 6 63.18 16.86 60.78
N TYR A 7 63.96 17.83 60.30
CA TYR A 7 63.68 18.97 59.40
C TYR A 7 63.20 18.67 57.95
N ALA A 8 62.55 19.68 57.34
CA ALA A 8 62.13 19.78 55.93
C ALA A 8 63.19 20.48 55.03
N PRO A 9 63.03 20.59 53.68
CA PRO A 9 62.00 21.46 53.08
C PRO A 9 61.30 20.93 51.79
N HIS A 10 60.05 21.37 51.59
CA HIS A 10 59.52 21.57 50.25
C HIS A 10 60.28 22.74 49.59
N CYS A 11 61.07 22.50 48.52
CA CYS A 11 61.46 23.51 47.50
C CYS A 11 62.42 22.95 46.42
N LEU A 12 62.07 21.84 45.75
CA LEU A 12 62.85 21.36 44.58
C LEU A 12 62.01 21.06 43.33
N ALA A 13 60.73 20.68 43.48
CA ALA A 13 59.87 20.35 42.33
C ALA A 13 59.31 21.57 41.58
N LEU A 14 59.20 22.75 42.22
CA LEU A 14 58.58 23.93 41.62
C LEU A 14 59.56 24.82 40.83
N ALA A 15 60.87 24.69 41.07
CA ALA A 15 61.92 25.48 40.40
C ALA A 15 62.29 24.93 39.00
N ILE A 16 61.97 23.66 38.72
CA ILE A 16 62.29 23.00 37.43
C ILE A 16 61.17 23.25 36.40
N ALA A 17 59.94 23.56 36.84
CA ALA A 17 58.77 23.73 35.96
C ALA A 17 58.61 25.14 35.35
N LEU A 18 59.47 26.10 35.68
CA LEU A 18 59.26 27.53 35.35
C LEU A 18 60.48 28.26 34.76
N ALA A 19 61.56 27.55 34.40
CA ALA A 19 62.83 28.14 33.95
C ALA A 19 63.43 27.56 32.65
N LEU A 20 62.68 26.73 31.91
CA LEU A 20 63.13 26.15 30.63
C LEU A 20 62.21 26.53 29.44
N GLY A 21 61.62 27.73 29.52
CA GLY A 21 61.18 28.46 28.33
C GLY A 21 62.34 29.30 27.77
N HIS A 22 62.54 29.24 26.45
CA HIS A 22 63.49 30.03 25.65
C HIS A 22 64.98 29.65 25.69
N ALA A 23 65.40 28.84 24.71
CA ALA A 23 66.45 29.21 23.74
C ALA A 23 66.48 28.21 22.56
N ASP A 24 66.56 28.70 21.33
CA ASP A 24 66.66 27.88 20.12
C ASP A 24 68.06 27.26 19.94
N VAL A 25 68.10 25.97 19.54
CA VAL A 25 69.26 25.41 18.83
C VAL A 25 68.80 24.52 17.67
N SER A 26 69.17 24.96 16.47
CA SER A 26 69.05 24.26 15.19
C SER A 26 69.56 22.80 15.23
N MET A 27 68.77 21.87 14.68
CA MET A 27 69.31 20.67 14.02
C MET A 27 68.59 20.35 12.71
N ALA A 28 69.41 20.34 11.66
CA ALA A 28 69.25 19.87 10.29
C ALA A 28 67.97 19.13 9.85
N GLN A 29 67.45 19.61 8.72
CA GLN A 29 66.44 19.03 7.86
C GLN A 29 66.88 17.68 7.27
N SER A 30 66.03 16.65 7.38
CA SER A 30 66.08 15.45 6.52
C SER A 30 64.90 15.50 5.57
N THR A 31 65.13 15.86 4.32
CA THR A 31 64.10 16.00 3.28
C THR A 31 63.58 14.63 2.85
N ALA A 32 62.41 14.25 3.35
CA ALA A 32 61.53 13.31 2.68
C ALA A 32 60.47 14.12 1.91
N GLU A 33 60.53 14.10 0.58
CA GLU A 33 59.56 14.76 -0.28
C GLU A 33 58.21 14.03 -0.22
N GLY A 34 57.35 14.45 0.70
CA GLY A 34 55.92 14.19 0.66
C GLY A 34 55.19 15.49 0.36
N VAL A 35 54.73 15.68 -0.87
CA VAL A 35 53.92 16.86 -1.25
C VAL A 35 52.62 16.82 -0.45
N ALA A 36 52.53 17.63 0.60
CA ALA A 36 51.32 17.78 1.38
C ALA A 36 50.24 18.43 0.49
N SER A 37 49.12 17.74 0.29
CA SER A 37 47.93 18.36 -0.27
C SER A 37 47.53 19.57 0.57
N PRO A 38 47.14 20.71 -0.04
CA PRO A 38 46.69 21.87 0.71
C PRO A 38 45.47 21.49 1.56
N ALA A 39 45.45 21.92 2.82
CA ALA A 39 44.38 21.57 3.74
C ALA A 39 43.02 22.12 3.26
N SER A 40 42.02 21.25 3.14
CA SER A 40 40.64 21.62 2.79
C SER A 40 40.07 22.71 3.69
N GLU A 41 39.28 23.60 3.10
CA GLU A 41 38.71 24.76 3.77
C GLU A 41 37.44 24.36 4.53
N THR A 42 37.35 24.60 5.84
CA THR A 42 36.11 24.28 6.55
C THR A 42 34.97 25.21 6.10
N ALA A 43 33.73 24.74 6.13
CA ALA A 43 32.54 25.57 5.82
C ALA A 43 32.52 26.92 6.59
N ALA A 44 33.01 26.96 7.83
CA ALA A 44 33.12 28.20 8.60
C ALA A 44 34.23 29.14 8.09
N GLN A 45 35.37 28.60 7.66
CA GLN A 45 36.42 29.37 6.98
C GLN A 45 35.93 29.88 5.63
N MET A 46 35.23 29.05 4.85
CA MET A 46 34.63 29.41 3.57
C MET A 46 33.61 30.54 3.75
N GLN A 47 32.68 30.44 4.72
CA GLN A 47 31.77 31.52 5.09
C GLN A 47 32.50 32.80 5.51
N ALA A 48 33.59 32.69 6.27
CA ALA A 48 34.39 33.84 6.69
C ALA A 48 35.13 34.50 5.51
N ARG A 49 35.74 33.70 4.61
CA ARG A 49 36.41 34.17 3.39
C ARG A 49 35.43 34.82 2.43
N LEU A 50 34.31 34.18 2.14
CA LEU A 50 33.23 34.71 1.32
C LEU A 50 32.71 36.03 1.90
N LYS A 51 32.47 36.10 3.22
CA LYS A 51 32.09 37.35 3.89
C LYS A 51 33.17 38.42 3.83
N ALA A 52 34.46 38.07 3.93
CA ALA A 52 35.56 39.04 3.84
C ALA A 52 35.68 39.60 2.41
N PHE A 53 35.68 38.72 1.41
CA PHE A 53 35.70 39.07 -0.01
C PHE A 53 34.50 39.95 -0.38
N ALA A 54 33.29 39.60 0.04
CA ALA A 54 32.08 40.41 -0.16
C ALA A 54 32.12 41.81 0.48
N ASN A 55 33.10 42.12 1.34
CA ASN A 55 33.29 43.43 1.95
C ASN A 55 34.65 44.06 1.58
N ALA A 56 35.39 43.48 0.63
CA ALA A 56 36.68 44.02 0.19
C ALA A 56 36.48 45.29 -0.66
N PRO A 57 37.35 46.31 -0.56
CA PRO A 57 37.17 47.58 -1.27
C PRO A 57 37.20 47.49 -2.81
N LEU A 58 37.70 46.39 -3.36
CA LEU A 58 37.86 46.14 -4.80
C LEU A 58 36.92 45.04 -5.32
N THR A 59 35.86 44.70 -4.55
CA THR A 59 34.85 43.72 -4.96
C THR A 59 33.58 44.43 -5.37
N HIS A 60 33.26 44.36 -6.67
CA HIS A 60 32.00 44.85 -7.24
C HIS A 60 30.87 43.91 -6.83
N ARG A 61 29.70 44.46 -6.48
CA ARG A 61 28.57 43.69 -5.93
C ARG A 61 27.30 43.97 -6.70
N ASP A 62 26.88 43.02 -7.52
CA ASP A 62 25.71 43.16 -8.38
C ASP A 62 24.56 42.27 -7.93
N LYS A 63 23.34 42.80 -8.05
CA LYS A 63 22.11 42.07 -7.75
C LYS A 63 21.31 41.85 -9.01
N ILE A 64 21.13 40.59 -9.36
CA ILE A 64 20.27 40.13 -10.45
C ILE A 64 18.90 39.83 -9.85
N THR A 65 17.95 40.74 -10.06
CA THR A 65 16.55 40.65 -9.61
C THR A 65 15.55 40.41 -10.75
N GLN A 66 16.05 40.29 -11.98
CA GLN A 66 15.28 40.02 -13.19
C GLN A 66 16.06 39.00 -14.06
N GLU A 67 15.57 38.71 -15.25
CA GLU A 67 16.19 37.78 -16.20
C GLU A 67 17.30 38.49 -17.00
N VAL A 68 18.55 38.01 -16.89
CA VAL A 68 19.75 38.70 -17.40
C VAL A 68 20.77 37.68 -17.96
N THR A 69 21.41 38.00 -19.09
CA THR A 69 22.66 37.35 -19.55
C THR A 69 23.84 38.11 -18.94
N LEU A 70 24.80 37.37 -18.37
CA LEU A 70 25.85 37.94 -17.52
C LEU A 70 27.22 37.89 -18.22
N GLU A 71 27.84 39.03 -18.42
CA GLU A 71 29.24 39.15 -18.84
C GLU A 71 29.97 40.15 -17.94
N LYS A 72 31.18 39.81 -17.51
CA LYS A 72 31.99 40.55 -16.54
C LYS A 72 33.39 40.88 -17.05
N GLY A 73 34.03 41.85 -16.39
CA GLY A 73 35.33 42.42 -16.77
C GLY A 73 36.50 41.71 -16.08
N ASP A 74 37.59 42.44 -15.84
CA ASP A 74 38.78 41.92 -15.14
C ASP A 74 38.80 42.21 -13.62
N ASP A 75 37.75 42.87 -13.11
CA ASP A 75 37.58 43.19 -11.69
C ASP A 75 37.16 41.97 -10.86
N ASN A 76 37.06 42.11 -9.53
CA ASN A 76 36.53 41.03 -8.68
C ASN A 76 35.02 41.19 -8.49
N ASP A 77 34.21 40.25 -8.97
CA ASP A 77 32.74 40.34 -8.89
C ASP A 77 32.10 39.46 -7.81
N TRP A 78 31.06 39.98 -7.17
CA TRP A 78 30.14 39.25 -6.29
C TRP A 78 28.73 39.40 -6.86
N VAL A 79 28.28 38.38 -7.60
CA VAL A 79 26.99 38.39 -8.31
C VAL A 79 25.95 37.68 -7.44
N ILE A 80 24.87 38.37 -7.10
CA ILE A 80 23.78 37.87 -6.26
C ILE A 80 22.53 37.67 -7.11
N VAL A 81 22.04 36.44 -7.24
CA VAL A 81 20.72 36.18 -7.80
C VAL A 81 19.69 36.20 -6.67
N SER A 82 18.83 37.22 -6.63
CA SER A 82 17.79 37.41 -5.60
C SER A 82 16.44 37.78 -6.22
N ASP A 83 15.39 37.87 -5.40
CA ASP A 83 14.10 38.51 -5.75
C ASP A 83 13.43 37.99 -7.04
N GLY A 84 13.65 36.71 -7.39
CA GLY A 84 13.09 36.08 -8.60
C GLY A 84 13.94 36.23 -9.86
N GLY A 85 15.12 36.84 -9.77
CA GLY A 85 16.07 36.95 -10.88
C GLY A 85 16.56 35.61 -11.41
N LYS A 86 17.02 35.62 -12.66
CA LYS A 86 17.51 34.43 -13.38
C LYS A 86 18.70 34.80 -14.26
N LEU A 87 19.66 33.88 -14.36
CA LEU A 87 20.69 33.92 -15.38
C LEU A 87 20.20 33.14 -16.61
N ILE A 88 20.38 33.72 -17.80
CA ILE A 88 19.97 33.10 -19.07
C ILE A 88 21.10 33.09 -20.09
N GLY A 89 21.40 31.91 -20.63
CA GLY A 89 22.56 31.70 -21.49
C GLY A 89 23.88 31.70 -20.70
N PRO A 90 25.02 31.67 -21.42
CA PRO A 90 26.33 31.64 -20.79
C PRO A 90 26.53 32.86 -19.88
N SER A 91 26.98 32.59 -18.66
CA SER A 91 27.22 33.56 -17.60
C SER A 91 28.72 33.59 -17.30
N GLU A 92 29.37 34.66 -17.77
CA GLU A 92 30.82 34.80 -17.80
C GLU A 92 31.29 35.74 -16.67
N GLY A 93 32.12 35.22 -15.77
CA GLY A 93 32.75 35.96 -14.68
C GLY A 93 33.96 36.79 -15.11
N GLY A 94 34.55 36.52 -16.28
CA GLY A 94 35.68 37.29 -16.80
C GLY A 94 36.99 37.03 -16.05
N GLY A 95 37.78 38.08 -15.83
CA GLY A 95 39.00 38.05 -15.04
C GLY A 95 38.74 38.12 -13.54
N GLY A 96 39.77 38.42 -12.74
CA GLY A 96 39.64 38.58 -11.29
C GLY A 96 39.24 37.32 -10.51
N ILE A 97 38.67 37.52 -9.32
CA ILE A 97 38.05 36.49 -8.47
C ILE A 97 36.55 36.78 -8.43
N ASN A 98 35.72 35.79 -8.76
CA ASN A 98 34.29 35.94 -8.93
C ASN A 98 33.50 34.93 -8.09
N VAL A 99 32.45 35.41 -7.44
CA VAL A 99 31.54 34.62 -6.60
C VAL A 99 30.11 34.75 -7.10
N LEU A 100 29.45 33.61 -7.32
CA LEU A 100 28.03 33.53 -7.63
C LEU A 100 27.25 33.14 -6.37
N GLN A 101 26.49 34.08 -5.79
CA GLN A 101 25.61 33.85 -4.65
C GLN A 101 24.16 33.65 -5.10
N LEU A 102 23.58 32.50 -4.79
CA LEU A 102 22.19 32.17 -5.12
C LEU A 102 21.30 32.35 -3.89
N ASP A 103 20.43 33.36 -3.89
CA ASP A 103 19.71 33.85 -2.71
C ASP A 103 18.24 34.19 -3.00
N THR A 104 17.59 33.37 -3.84
CA THR A 104 16.13 33.40 -4.04
C THR A 104 15.48 32.09 -3.59
N GLY A 105 14.42 32.21 -2.79
CA GLY A 105 13.66 31.06 -2.28
C GLY A 105 12.90 30.28 -3.36
N ALA A 106 12.71 30.86 -4.55
CA ALA A 106 12.09 30.18 -5.69
C ALA A 106 13.00 29.12 -6.33
N GLY A 107 14.31 29.17 -6.09
CA GLY A 107 15.28 28.29 -6.76
C GLY A 107 15.50 28.66 -8.23
N GLY A 108 16.08 27.73 -8.99
CA GLY A 108 16.33 27.92 -10.42
C GLY A 108 17.25 26.87 -11.06
N LEU A 109 17.49 27.06 -12.36
CA LEU A 109 18.50 26.32 -13.12
C LEU A 109 19.81 27.14 -13.13
N LEU A 110 20.94 26.48 -12.92
CA LEU A 110 22.25 26.97 -13.31
C LEU A 110 22.52 26.51 -14.74
N ASP A 111 22.39 27.45 -15.67
CA ASP A 111 22.88 27.34 -17.05
C ASP A 111 24.42 27.49 -17.07
N GLU A 112 25.05 27.54 -18.25
CA GLU A 112 26.51 27.60 -18.39
C GLU A 112 27.15 28.76 -17.59
N VAL A 113 27.93 28.44 -16.54
CA VAL A 113 28.65 29.42 -15.69
C VAL A 113 30.16 29.24 -15.87
N ARG A 114 30.88 30.31 -16.22
CA ARG A 114 32.32 30.31 -16.50
C ARG A 114 33.08 31.35 -15.67
N ASN A 115 34.34 31.03 -15.33
CA ASN A 115 35.26 31.87 -14.55
C ASN A 115 34.74 32.37 -13.19
N PHE A 116 33.92 31.57 -12.51
CA PHE A 116 33.56 31.73 -11.10
C PHE A 116 34.32 30.74 -10.21
N GLN A 117 34.96 31.23 -9.15
CA GLN A 117 35.76 30.40 -8.23
C GLN A 117 34.95 29.90 -7.03
N ASP A 118 33.83 30.55 -6.68
CA ASP A 118 32.90 30.07 -5.64
C ASP A 118 31.43 30.18 -6.05
N LEU A 119 30.66 29.15 -5.71
CA LEU A 119 29.20 29.10 -5.76
C LEU A 119 28.64 29.05 -4.33
N HIS A 120 27.93 30.11 -3.90
CA HIS A 120 27.34 30.21 -2.57
C HIS A 120 25.81 30.10 -2.63
N VAL A 121 25.29 28.89 -2.44
CA VAL A 121 23.84 28.61 -2.48
C VAL A 121 23.24 28.85 -1.09
N ARG A 122 22.52 29.97 -0.93
CA ARG A 122 21.99 30.41 0.37
C ARG A 122 20.60 29.87 0.70
N GLN A 123 19.72 29.79 -0.30
CA GLN A 123 18.35 29.31 -0.17
C GLN A 123 17.76 28.93 -1.54
N GLY A 124 16.62 28.24 -1.50
CA GLY A 124 15.94 27.73 -2.70
C GLY A 124 16.50 26.39 -3.17
N GLU A 125 15.87 25.84 -4.21
CA GLU A 125 16.31 24.61 -4.86
C GLU A 125 16.93 24.90 -6.23
N TRP A 126 18.18 24.51 -6.41
CA TRP A 126 18.98 24.86 -7.59
C TRP A 126 19.45 23.61 -8.30
N THR A 127 19.35 23.59 -9.62
CA THR A 127 19.84 22.46 -10.43
C THR A 127 21.07 22.90 -11.23
N ASN A 128 22.19 22.21 -11.08
CA ASN A 128 23.36 22.33 -11.95
C ASN A 128 23.34 21.23 -13.02
N THR A 129 23.17 21.61 -14.29
CA THR A 129 23.25 20.71 -15.45
C THR A 129 24.57 20.81 -16.21
N VAL A 130 25.43 21.76 -15.87
CA VAL A 130 26.62 22.14 -16.62
C VAL A 130 27.91 21.84 -15.84
N ARG A 131 29.08 22.22 -16.40
CA ARG A 131 30.34 22.22 -15.66
C ARG A 131 30.47 23.48 -14.81
N PHE A 132 30.88 23.30 -13.55
CA PHE A 132 31.26 24.37 -12.64
C PHE A 132 32.56 24.00 -11.91
N ASP A 133 33.70 24.59 -12.30
CA ASP A 133 35.02 24.15 -11.79
C ASP A 133 35.38 24.75 -10.40
N GLY A 134 34.59 25.72 -9.89
CA GLY A 134 34.82 26.39 -8.61
C GLY A 134 34.42 25.58 -7.36
N LYS A 135 34.75 26.10 -6.18
CA LYS A 135 34.27 25.57 -4.89
C LYS A 135 32.80 25.89 -4.68
N SER A 136 32.10 25.12 -3.84
CA SER A 136 30.67 25.31 -3.58
C SER A 136 30.32 25.23 -2.09
N LEU A 137 29.42 26.11 -1.65
CA LEU A 137 28.87 26.15 -0.29
C LEU A 137 27.34 26.11 -0.36
N VAL A 138 26.74 25.04 0.16
CA VAL A 138 25.28 24.85 0.21
C VAL A 138 24.80 25.09 1.64
N GLU A 139 24.17 26.23 1.91
CA GLU A 139 23.70 26.66 3.22
C GLU A 139 22.47 25.86 3.74
N PRO A 140 22.14 25.90 5.05
CA PRO A 140 21.05 25.09 5.63
C PRO A 140 19.65 25.25 5.03
N LYS A 141 19.38 26.35 4.29
CA LYS A 141 18.10 26.61 3.62
C LYS A 141 18.10 26.28 2.12
N ALA A 142 19.23 25.78 1.59
CA ALA A 142 19.42 25.48 0.19
C ALA A 142 19.30 23.97 -0.10
N SER A 143 18.87 23.69 -1.33
CA SER A 143 18.94 22.38 -1.98
C SER A 143 19.72 22.59 -3.30
N LEU A 144 20.76 21.80 -3.54
CA LEU A 144 21.51 21.81 -4.79
C LEU A 144 21.45 20.41 -5.41
N ILE A 145 20.96 20.33 -6.64
CA ILE A 145 20.84 19.10 -7.44
C ILE A 145 21.90 19.18 -8.53
N ASN A 146 22.95 18.36 -8.47
CA ASN A 146 23.96 18.27 -9.52
C ASN A 146 23.67 17.09 -10.44
N THR A 147 23.39 17.38 -11.72
CA THR A 147 23.37 16.40 -12.80
C THR A 147 24.53 16.60 -13.79
N GLY A 148 25.19 17.76 -13.74
CA GLY A 148 26.38 18.10 -14.53
C GLY A 148 27.70 17.69 -13.87
N HIS A 149 28.67 18.61 -13.93
CA HIS A 149 30.04 18.40 -13.46
C HIS A 149 30.46 19.51 -12.49
N MET A 150 31.11 19.15 -11.39
CA MET A 150 31.67 20.11 -10.43
C MET A 150 33.14 19.81 -10.18
N GLY A 151 34.04 20.75 -10.51
CA GLY A 151 35.48 20.58 -10.37
C GLY A 151 35.99 20.75 -8.93
N GLY A 152 35.40 21.68 -8.17
CA GLY A 152 35.90 22.08 -6.85
C GLY A 152 35.31 21.33 -5.65
N GLU A 153 35.82 21.68 -4.47
CA GLU A 153 35.34 21.19 -3.17
C GLU A 153 33.91 21.66 -2.87
N VAL A 154 33.06 20.77 -2.33
CA VAL A 154 31.66 21.08 -1.97
C VAL A 154 31.44 20.95 -0.46
N GLN A 155 31.08 22.05 0.21
CA GLN A 155 30.70 22.09 1.62
C GLN A 155 29.15 22.09 1.75
N VAL A 156 28.57 21.06 2.36
CA VAL A 156 27.11 20.87 2.43
C VAL A 156 26.60 21.04 3.86
N LEU A 157 25.91 22.15 4.12
CA LEU A 157 25.14 22.44 5.34
C LEU A 157 23.63 22.24 5.15
N GLY A 158 23.14 22.37 3.90
CA GLY A 158 21.77 22.08 3.46
C GLY A 158 21.64 20.71 2.78
N LYS A 159 20.93 20.63 1.64
CA LYS A 159 20.78 19.39 0.87
C LYS A 159 21.62 19.42 -0.40
N PHE A 160 22.30 18.32 -0.72
CA PHE A 160 23.00 18.11 -1.98
C PHE A 160 22.58 16.76 -2.57
N ASP A 161 21.94 16.77 -3.74
CA ASP A 161 21.68 15.57 -4.52
C ASP A 161 22.65 15.52 -5.70
N ASN A 162 23.50 14.51 -5.77
CA ASN A 162 24.49 14.36 -6.82
C ASN A 162 24.17 13.14 -7.68
N SER A 163 23.61 13.38 -8.86
CA SER A 163 23.49 12.40 -9.94
C SER A 163 24.55 12.60 -11.04
N GLY A 164 25.29 13.70 -10.99
CA GLY A 164 26.41 14.03 -11.89
C GLY A 164 27.79 13.61 -11.35
N THR A 165 28.82 14.40 -11.68
CA THR A 165 30.21 14.18 -11.23
C THR A 165 30.70 15.33 -10.36
N VAL A 166 31.44 15.02 -9.29
CA VAL A 166 32.24 15.96 -8.50
C VAL A 166 33.70 15.48 -8.46
N GLU A 167 34.62 16.22 -9.08
CA GLU A 167 36.07 15.91 -9.08
C GLU A 167 36.79 16.33 -7.78
N GLY A 168 36.17 17.21 -7.00
CA GLY A 168 36.67 17.61 -5.68
C GLY A 168 36.07 16.81 -4.51
N PRO A 169 36.59 17.02 -3.29
CA PRO A 169 36.05 16.41 -2.08
C PRO A 169 34.72 17.05 -1.65
N VAL A 170 33.78 16.21 -1.18
CA VAL A 170 32.49 16.63 -0.65
C VAL A 170 32.47 16.47 0.88
N PHE A 171 32.04 17.51 1.59
CA PHE A 171 31.98 17.57 3.05
C PHE A 171 30.55 17.87 3.55
N VAL A 172 29.82 16.82 3.92
CA VAL A 172 28.48 16.91 4.50
C VAL A 172 28.59 17.20 6.00
N LYS A 173 28.12 18.36 6.45
CA LYS A 173 28.15 18.76 7.87
C LYS A 173 27.00 18.15 8.66
N ALA A 174 27.01 18.29 9.99
CA ALA A 174 26.08 17.60 10.90
C ALA A 174 24.57 17.85 10.68
N LYS A 175 24.18 18.89 9.93
CA LYS A 175 22.79 19.15 9.50
C LYS A 175 22.59 19.04 7.99
N GLY A 176 23.67 18.77 7.25
CA GLY A 176 23.65 18.59 5.81
C GLY A 176 23.20 17.18 5.44
N ARG A 177 22.71 17.03 4.22
CA ARG A 177 22.23 15.78 3.64
C ARG A 177 22.80 15.57 2.24
N PHE A 178 23.30 14.37 1.98
CA PHE A 178 23.74 13.93 0.65
C PHE A 178 22.84 12.80 0.14
N SER A 179 22.47 12.84 -1.13
CA SER A 179 21.83 11.75 -1.88
C SER A 179 22.31 11.72 -3.33
N GLY A 180 21.89 10.71 -4.10
CA GLY A 180 22.14 10.61 -5.54
C GLY A 180 23.13 9.49 -5.93
N ALA A 181 23.05 9.09 -7.21
CA ALA A 181 23.81 7.97 -7.78
C ALA A 181 25.15 8.38 -8.45
N GLY A 182 25.51 9.67 -8.35
CA GLY A 182 26.64 10.26 -9.06
C GLY A 182 28.01 9.89 -8.50
N THR A 183 29.04 10.37 -9.19
CA THR A 183 30.45 10.16 -8.81
C THR A 183 30.97 11.33 -7.98
N VAL A 184 31.77 11.05 -6.95
CA VAL A 184 32.48 12.04 -6.13
C VAL A 184 33.92 11.59 -5.87
N GLU A 185 34.87 12.50 -5.71
CA GLU A 185 36.27 12.12 -5.44
C GLU A 185 36.43 11.49 -4.05
N SER A 186 36.13 12.26 -3.00
CA SER A 186 36.13 11.80 -1.61
C SER A 186 34.87 12.30 -0.91
N LEU A 187 34.24 11.47 -0.08
CA LEU A 187 32.99 11.78 0.60
C LEU A 187 33.16 11.75 2.12
N ASN A 188 33.08 12.92 2.75
CA ASN A 188 33.24 13.09 4.19
C ASN A 188 31.88 13.48 4.79
N VAL A 189 31.26 12.58 5.54
CA VAL A 189 29.90 12.74 6.07
C VAL A 189 29.92 12.89 7.58
N ALA A 190 29.32 13.97 8.09
CA ALA A 190 29.00 14.16 9.49
C ALA A 190 27.50 14.34 9.76
N GLY A 191 26.69 14.52 8.71
CA GLY A 191 25.23 14.57 8.75
C GLY A 191 24.61 13.32 8.13
N GLU A 192 23.65 13.49 7.22
CA GLU A 192 22.97 12.36 6.56
C GLU A 192 23.60 12.00 5.21
N LEU A 193 23.78 10.70 4.98
CA LEU A 193 23.96 10.10 3.66
C LEU A 193 22.76 9.19 3.39
N VAL A 194 22.01 9.44 2.31
CA VAL A 194 20.77 8.71 2.00
C VAL A 194 20.94 7.90 0.72
N VAL A 195 20.86 6.58 0.88
CA VAL A 195 21.00 5.56 -0.16
C VAL A 195 19.75 4.69 -0.19
N ASN A 196 18.97 4.79 -1.25
CA ASN A 196 17.70 4.09 -1.39
C ASN A 196 17.36 3.86 -2.88
N PRO A 197 16.33 3.06 -3.21
CA PRO A 197 16.03 2.70 -4.60
C PRO A 197 15.59 3.88 -5.49
N GLN A 198 15.13 4.99 -4.91
CA GLN A 198 14.72 6.20 -5.64
C GLN A 198 15.91 7.13 -5.93
N ASN A 199 16.89 7.16 -5.02
CA ASN A 199 18.05 8.07 -5.08
C ASN A 199 19.33 7.40 -5.61
N GLY A 200 19.39 6.07 -5.61
CA GLY A 200 20.63 5.31 -5.88
C GLY A 200 21.67 5.42 -4.75
N ALA A 201 22.94 5.19 -5.11
CA ALA A 201 24.09 5.27 -4.22
C ALA A 201 25.30 5.89 -4.92
N PRO A 202 26.12 6.70 -4.23
CA PRO A 202 27.27 7.34 -4.84
C PRO A 202 28.41 6.37 -5.16
N THR A 203 29.17 6.71 -6.20
CA THR A 203 30.49 6.14 -6.46
C THR A 203 31.56 7.11 -5.96
N VAL A 204 32.31 6.71 -4.94
CA VAL A 204 33.41 7.48 -4.35
C VAL A 204 34.73 6.99 -4.94
N THR A 205 35.47 7.79 -5.70
CA THR A 205 36.65 7.29 -6.43
C THR A 205 37.87 7.08 -5.52
N ARG A 206 37.93 7.79 -4.38
CA ARG A 206 38.96 7.68 -3.34
C ARG A 206 38.33 7.20 -2.03
N ASN A 207 38.22 8.05 -1.02
CA ASN A 207 37.87 7.62 0.34
C ASN A 207 36.48 8.09 0.78
N LEU A 208 35.76 7.18 1.47
CA LEU A 208 34.53 7.49 2.21
C LEU A 208 34.88 7.59 3.70
N ALA A 209 34.47 8.66 4.37
CA ALA A 209 34.64 8.83 5.81
C ALA A 209 33.32 9.26 6.45
N LEU A 210 32.72 8.37 7.23
CA LEU A 210 31.58 8.66 8.09
C LEU A 210 32.10 9.06 9.48
N SER A 211 31.60 10.16 10.04
CA SER A 211 31.91 10.59 11.41
C SER A 211 30.97 9.91 12.41
N LYS A 212 31.28 10.00 13.71
CA LYS A 212 30.41 9.51 14.79
C LYS A 212 29.00 10.15 14.79
N SER A 213 28.85 11.37 14.26
CA SER A 213 27.53 12.02 14.14
C SER A 213 26.80 11.68 12.85
N ALA A 214 27.45 10.96 11.91
CA ALA A 214 26.85 10.63 10.63
C ALA A 214 25.74 9.59 10.78
N THR A 215 24.73 9.70 9.93
CA THR A 215 23.69 8.68 9.75
C THR A 215 23.67 8.25 8.29
N LEU A 216 23.97 6.97 8.03
CA LEU A 216 23.69 6.33 6.75
C LEU A 216 22.25 5.84 6.78
N VAL A 217 21.37 6.46 6.00
CA VAL A 217 19.99 6.01 5.79
C VAL A 217 19.97 5.07 4.59
N TYR A 218 19.65 3.80 4.82
CA TYR A 218 19.70 2.74 3.81
C TYR A 218 18.32 2.10 3.62
N GLY A 219 17.81 2.06 2.38
CA GLY A 219 16.54 1.40 2.04
C GLY A 219 16.68 0.38 0.90
N VAL A 220 15.95 -0.73 0.94
CA VAL A 220 16.14 -1.94 0.09
C VAL A 220 14.98 -2.13 -0.91
N ASN A 221 15.22 -2.71 -2.10
CA ASN A 221 14.18 -3.06 -3.08
C ASN A 221 14.07 -4.56 -3.43
N THR A 222 13.06 -4.86 -4.24
CA THR A 222 12.68 -6.15 -4.84
C THR A 222 13.77 -6.87 -5.62
N GLU A 223 14.65 -6.17 -6.33
CA GLU A 223 15.47 -6.75 -7.41
C GLU A 223 16.91 -7.10 -6.99
N GLY A 224 17.31 -6.80 -5.74
CA GLY A 224 18.58 -7.30 -5.19
C GLY A 224 19.21 -6.48 -4.06
N GLY A 225 18.68 -5.31 -3.71
CA GLY A 225 19.27 -4.49 -2.65
C GLY A 225 18.89 -3.01 -2.73
N SER A 226 19.49 -2.19 -1.88
CA SER A 226 19.77 -0.81 -2.33
C SER A 226 20.94 -0.85 -3.32
N ALA A 227 21.20 0.26 -3.99
CA ALA A 227 22.47 0.41 -4.68
C ALA A 227 23.63 0.37 -3.67
N THR A 228 24.68 -0.39 -3.99
CA THR A 228 25.89 -0.47 -3.16
C THR A 228 26.72 0.80 -3.31
N ILE A 229 27.17 1.37 -2.18
CA ILE A 229 28.13 2.48 -2.18
C ILE A 229 29.50 1.92 -2.61
N LYS A 230 29.99 2.36 -3.77
CA LYS A 230 31.30 1.91 -4.29
C LYS A 230 32.40 2.88 -3.86
N VAL A 231 33.50 2.38 -3.32
CA VAL A 231 34.61 3.17 -2.78
C VAL A 231 35.95 2.70 -3.35
N GLY A 232 36.57 3.51 -4.21
CA GLY A 232 37.83 3.17 -4.89
C GLY A 232 39.07 3.17 -3.98
N GLY A 233 38.92 3.50 -2.71
CA GLY A 233 39.92 3.50 -1.64
C GLY A 233 39.35 2.95 -0.32
N VAL A 234 39.55 3.69 0.77
CA VAL A 234 39.17 3.25 2.13
C VAL A 234 37.80 3.80 2.52
N ALA A 235 36.94 2.94 3.06
CA ALA A 235 35.66 3.29 3.68
C ALA A 235 35.77 3.23 5.21
N THR A 236 35.84 4.41 5.85
CA THR A 236 35.90 4.54 7.32
C THR A 236 34.51 4.78 7.89
N LEU A 237 34.03 3.89 8.77
CA LEU A 237 32.67 3.96 9.32
C LEU A 237 32.55 4.81 10.58
N GLY A 238 33.67 5.10 11.25
CA GLY A 238 33.81 6.11 12.29
C GLY A 238 32.83 6.07 13.47
N ASN A 239 32.25 4.89 13.79
CA ASN A 239 31.20 4.73 14.79
C ASN A 239 29.91 5.51 14.47
N ALA A 240 29.59 5.68 13.18
CA ALA A 240 28.35 6.27 12.69
C ALA A 240 27.12 5.41 13.05
N THR A 241 25.93 5.97 12.81
CA THR A 241 24.65 5.24 12.86
C THR A 241 24.27 4.74 11.47
N LEU A 242 23.90 3.45 11.37
CA LEU A 242 23.18 2.91 10.23
C LEU A 242 21.68 2.95 10.56
N LYS A 243 20.87 3.66 9.79
CA LYS A 243 19.41 3.63 9.88
C LYS A 243 18.85 2.89 8.68
N VAL A 244 18.31 1.70 8.90
CA VAL A 244 17.57 0.95 7.87
C VAL A 244 16.12 1.39 7.86
N VAL A 245 15.69 1.91 6.71
CA VAL A 245 14.30 2.29 6.45
C VAL A 245 13.69 1.33 5.45
N THR A 246 12.44 0.93 5.68
CA THR A 246 11.68 0.13 4.73
C THR A 246 11.47 0.95 3.45
N ALA A 247 12.09 0.52 2.36
CA ALA A 247 11.74 1.02 1.04
C ALA A 247 10.77 0.03 0.37
N PRO A 248 9.96 0.52 -0.59
CA PRO A 248 9.01 -0.30 -1.33
C PRO A 248 9.58 -1.61 -1.93
N GLY A 249 9.12 -2.79 -1.49
CA GLY A 249 9.40 -4.05 -2.21
C GLY A 249 9.30 -5.39 -1.47
N GLU A 250 9.49 -6.46 -2.24
CA GLU A 250 9.82 -7.82 -1.79
C GLU A 250 11.15 -7.84 -1.05
N TYR A 251 11.17 -8.50 0.11
CA TYR A 251 12.40 -8.82 0.83
C TYR A 251 12.75 -10.28 0.58
N VAL A 252 13.89 -10.54 -0.08
CA VAL A 252 14.37 -11.92 -0.23
C VAL A 252 15.11 -12.33 1.04
N GLY A 253 14.49 -13.22 1.82
CA GLY A 253 14.97 -13.63 3.13
C GLY A 253 16.42 -14.14 3.16
N SER A 254 17.09 -13.92 4.30
CA SER A 254 18.47 -14.31 4.64
C SER A 254 19.59 -13.94 3.67
N ARG A 255 19.30 -13.32 2.52
CA ARG A 255 20.34 -12.88 1.57
C ARG A 255 21.14 -11.72 2.14
N GLN A 256 22.46 -11.84 1.96
CA GLN A 256 23.44 -10.85 2.35
C GLN A 256 23.44 -9.70 1.32
N HIS A 257 23.04 -8.49 1.72
CA HIS A 257 23.01 -7.32 0.85
C HIS A 257 24.24 -6.44 1.08
N VAL A 258 25.07 -6.24 0.06
CA VAL A 258 26.29 -5.41 0.15
C VAL A 258 25.92 -3.92 0.14
N VAL A 259 26.16 -3.24 1.27
CA VAL A 259 25.89 -1.81 1.49
C VAL A 259 27.06 -0.96 1.00
N ILE A 260 28.29 -1.40 1.28
CA ILE A 260 29.53 -0.73 0.93
C ILE A 260 30.47 -1.77 0.33
N ASP A 261 31.06 -1.43 -0.83
CA ASP A 261 32.11 -2.20 -1.50
C ASP A 261 33.32 -1.28 -1.69
N ALA A 262 34.45 -1.63 -1.08
CA ALA A 262 35.63 -0.77 -0.92
C ALA A 262 36.93 -1.56 -1.12
N LYS A 263 38.06 -0.88 -1.33
CA LYS A 263 39.37 -1.55 -1.24
C LYS A 263 39.73 -1.96 0.19
N GLN A 264 39.20 -1.24 1.18
CA GLN A 264 39.33 -1.56 2.59
C GLN A 264 38.20 -0.89 3.39
N VAL A 265 37.62 -1.59 4.36
CA VAL A 265 36.67 -1.07 5.34
C VAL A 265 37.37 -0.93 6.69
N VAL A 266 37.18 0.21 7.36
CA VAL A 266 37.79 0.51 8.67
C VAL A 266 36.73 0.92 9.69
N GLY A 267 36.68 0.18 10.80
CA GLY A 267 35.72 0.39 11.89
C GLY A 267 34.40 -0.34 11.69
N LYS A 268 33.40 0.00 12.52
CA LYS A 268 32.03 -0.55 12.50
C LYS A 268 31.01 0.58 12.70
N PHE A 269 29.75 0.34 12.38
CA PHE A 269 28.65 1.17 12.88
C PHE A 269 28.49 0.95 14.39
N ALA A 270 28.25 2.02 15.15
CA ALA A 270 28.04 1.93 16.60
C ALA A 270 26.57 1.70 16.98
N LYS A 271 25.65 2.07 16.10
CA LYS A 271 24.21 1.85 16.24
C LYS A 271 23.62 1.39 14.91
N VAL A 272 22.73 0.41 14.97
CA VAL A 272 21.83 0.05 13.87
C VAL A 272 20.42 0.36 14.34
N ASP A 273 19.78 1.37 13.76
CA ASP A 273 18.35 1.61 13.90
C ASP A 273 17.62 0.89 12.77
N SER A 274 16.50 0.25 13.10
CA SER A 274 15.62 -0.42 12.14
C SER A 274 14.18 -0.26 12.62
N ASP A 275 13.30 0.21 11.74
CA ASP A 275 11.88 0.35 12.03
C ASP A 275 11.10 -0.97 11.77
N LEU A 276 11.78 -2.06 11.38
CA LEU A 276 11.21 -3.38 11.11
C LEU A 276 10.67 -4.06 12.37
N ALA A 277 9.39 -4.47 12.34
CA ALA A 277 8.74 -5.15 13.45
C ALA A 277 9.16 -6.62 13.59
N PHE A 278 9.30 -7.33 12.46
CA PHE A 278 9.42 -8.78 12.41
C PHE A 278 10.83 -9.28 12.04
N MET A 279 11.77 -8.37 11.79
CA MET A 279 13.12 -8.72 11.35
C MET A 279 14.20 -8.01 12.15
N THR A 280 15.27 -8.74 12.47
CA THR A 280 16.52 -8.20 13.00
C THR A 280 17.48 -7.95 11.84
N VAL A 281 18.06 -6.75 11.79
CA VAL A 281 19.08 -6.37 10.82
C VAL A 281 20.46 -6.52 11.46
N THR A 282 21.31 -7.36 10.87
CA THR A 282 22.67 -7.61 11.36
C THR A 282 23.70 -7.22 10.31
N PRO A 283 24.54 -6.20 10.55
CA PRO A 283 25.69 -5.91 9.70
C PRO A 283 26.77 -6.99 9.83
N ASP A 284 27.26 -7.46 8.69
CA ASP A 284 28.44 -8.29 8.59
C ASP A 284 29.66 -7.46 8.11
N TYR A 285 30.80 -7.78 8.70
CA TYR A 285 32.12 -7.16 8.48
C TYR A 285 33.21 -8.25 8.28
N SER A 286 32.81 -9.47 7.92
CA SER A 286 33.71 -10.61 7.73
C SER A 286 34.72 -10.41 6.60
N ALA A 287 34.33 -9.69 5.55
CA ALA A 287 35.19 -9.30 4.44
C ALA A 287 35.83 -7.93 4.70
N GLU A 288 37.16 -7.84 4.58
CA GLU A 288 37.89 -6.57 4.76
C GLU A 288 37.53 -5.50 3.71
N THR A 289 36.91 -5.89 2.59
CA THR A 289 36.50 -5.02 1.49
C THR A 289 35.04 -4.60 1.54
N GLN A 290 34.18 -5.23 2.36
CA GLN A 290 32.73 -5.05 2.26
C GLN A 290 32.03 -4.87 3.60
N VAL A 291 30.94 -4.11 3.57
CA VAL A 291 29.93 -4.10 4.63
C VAL A 291 28.64 -4.62 4.05
N SER A 292 28.09 -5.67 4.66
CA SER A 292 26.84 -6.28 4.20
C SER A 292 25.79 -6.30 5.31
N LEU A 293 24.52 -6.46 4.94
CA LEU A 293 23.41 -6.66 5.89
C LEU A 293 22.75 -8.00 5.65
N THR A 294 22.51 -8.72 6.74
CA THR A 294 21.66 -9.92 6.75
C THR A 294 20.37 -9.60 7.50
N TYR A 295 19.24 -10.05 6.96
CA TYR A 295 17.92 -9.88 7.54
C TYR A 295 17.41 -11.24 8.02
N ALA A 296 17.18 -11.39 9.33
CA ALA A 296 16.69 -12.60 9.95
C ALA A 296 15.35 -12.35 10.64
N ARG A 297 14.46 -13.35 10.67
CA ARG A 297 13.20 -13.29 11.42
C ARG A 297 13.51 -13.18 12.93
N ASN A 298 12.87 -12.23 13.61
CA ASN A 298 12.93 -12.11 15.07
C ASN A 298 11.78 -12.88 15.75
N ASP A 299 11.77 -12.94 17.07
CA ASP A 299 10.75 -13.67 17.84
C ASP A 299 9.40 -12.92 18.00
N VAL A 300 9.21 -11.76 17.36
CA VAL A 300 7.96 -10.99 17.43
C VAL A 300 6.90 -11.67 16.56
N PRO A 301 5.78 -12.19 17.11
CA PRO A 301 4.78 -12.88 16.33
C PRO A 301 3.92 -11.91 15.51
N VAL A 302 3.50 -12.31 14.31
CA VAL A 302 2.65 -11.48 13.44
C VAL A 302 1.26 -11.23 14.07
N THR A 303 0.81 -12.10 14.96
CA THR A 303 -0.45 -11.92 15.72
C THR A 303 -0.45 -10.70 16.64
N GLN A 304 0.70 -10.16 17.04
CA GLN A 304 0.77 -9.01 17.96
C GLN A 304 0.16 -7.72 17.41
N VAL A 305 0.06 -7.59 16.08
CA VAL A 305 -0.46 -6.38 15.39
C VAL A 305 -1.83 -6.58 14.76
N VAL A 306 -2.45 -7.75 14.96
CA VAL A 306 -3.77 -8.05 14.41
C VAL A 306 -4.83 -7.20 15.12
N THR A 307 -5.66 -6.50 14.34
CA THR A 307 -6.73 -5.63 14.84
C THR A 307 -8.15 -6.14 14.52
N THR A 308 -8.29 -7.21 13.73
CA THR A 308 -9.58 -7.75 13.28
C THR A 308 -9.61 -9.28 13.38
N GLU A 309 -10.79 -9.86 13.63
CA GLU A 309 -10.98 -11.32 13.70
C GLU A 309 -10.62 -11.99 12.36
N ASN A 310 -10.98 -11.35 11.23
CA ASN A 310 -10.57 -11.78 9.88
C ASN A 310 -9.05 -11.76 9.69
N GLY A 311 -8.36 -10.77 10.25
CA GLY A 311 -6.90 -10.69 10.27
C GLY A 311 -6.26 -11.80 11.10
N GLN A 312 -6.87 -12.18 12.22
CA GLN A 312 -6.42 -13.30 13.06
C GLN A 312 -6.48 -14.62 12.28
N SER A 313 -7.64 -14.92 11.71
CA SER A 313 -7.87 -16.10 10.86
C SER A 313 -6.88 -16.18 9.69
N PHE A 314 -6.56 -15.05 9.06
CA PHE A 314 -5.54 -14.98 8.02
C PHE A 314 -4.14 -15.29 8.55
N VAL A 315 -3.71 -14.65 9.64
CA VAL A 315 -2.35 -14.81 10.21
C VAL A 315 -2.09 -16.25 10.64
N GLU A 316 -3.08 -16.92 11.24
CA GLU A 316 -3.00 -18.35 11.60
C GLU A 316 -2.88 -19.25 10.36
N ALA A 317 -3.55 -18.91 9.26
CA ALA A 317 -3.46 -19.68 8.02
C ALA A 317 -2.12 -19.53 7.28
N ILE A 318 -1.39 -18.43 7.48
CA ILE A 318 -0.10 -18.17 6.85
C ILE A 318 1.11 -18.53 7.73
N GLU A 319 0.92 -19.06 8.95
CA GLU A 319 2.01 -19.39 9.88
C GLU A 319 3.13 -20.22 9.21
N ASP A 320 2.77 -21.26 8.46
CA ASP A 320 3.69 -22.14 7.73
C ASP A 320 4.49 -21.39 6.63
N LEU A 321 3.96 -20.26 6.13
CA LEU A 321 4.59 -19.41 5.11
C LEU A 321 5.56 -18.38 5.70
N GLN A 322 5.57 -18.18 7.02
CA GLN A 322 6.42 -17.17 7.68
C GLN A 322 7.88 -17.65 7.89
N GLN A 323 8.20 -18.88 7.48
CA GLN A 323 9.46 -19.55 7.81
C GLN A 323 10.64 -19.13 6.92
N VAL A 324 11.17 -17.92 7.16
CA VAL A 324 12.63 -17.73 7.12
C VAL A 324 13.15 -18.14 8.49
N LYS A 325 13.52 -19.43 8.62
CA LYS A 325 13.97 -20.02 9.89
C LYS A 325 15.11 -19.18 10.50
N PRO A 326 15.13 -18.93 11.83
CA PRO A 326 16.25 -18.24 12.47
C PRO A 326 17.55 -19.03 12.29
N THR A 327 18.41 -18.60 11.37
CA THR A 327 19.75 -19.15 11.20
C THR A 327 20.62 -18.65 12.35
N ALA A 328 20.87 -19.50 13.34
CA ALA A 328 21.98 -19.26 14.27
C ALA A 328 23.28 -19.19 13.45
N PRO A 329 24.17 -18.21 13.70
CA PRO A 329 25.41 -18.08 12.92
C PRO A 329 26.24 -19.36 13.06
N GLU A 330 26.59 -19.98 11.93
CA GLU A 330 27.45 -21.15 11.94
C GLU A 330 28.81 -20.81 12.57
N PRO A 331 29.30 -21.61 13.53
CA PRO A 331 30.67 -21.47 14.00
C PRO A 331 31.64 -21.72 12.85
N VAL A 332 32.47 -20.73 12.51
CA VAL A 332 33.48 -20.86 11.45
C VAL A 332 34.39 -22.04 11.77
N ALA A 333 34.27 -23.11 10.98
CA ALA A 333 35.09 -24.31 11.13
C ALA A 333 36.55 -23.98 10.77
N VAL A 334 37.43 -24.00 11.78
CA VAL A 334 38.87 -23.89 11.55
C VAL A 334 39.32 -25.13 10.76
N PRO A 335 39.95 -24.98 9.58
CA PRO A 335 40.33 -26.13 8.77
C PRO A 335 41.40 -26.97 9.49
N SER A 336 41.02 -28.18 9.90
CA SER A 336 41.96 -29.16 10.44
C SER A 336 42.84 -29.70 9.32
N VAL A 337 44.17 -29.54 9.45
CA VAL A 337 45.13 -30.02 8.46
C VAL A 337 45.24 -31.53 8.55
N ALA A 338 44.60 -32.25 7.61
CA ALA A 338 44.71 -33.69 7.51
C ALA A 338 46.15 -34.10 7.15
N GLN A 339 46.80 -34.88 8.03
CA GLN A 339 48.10 -35.48 7.74
C GLN A 339 47.95 -36.57 6.67
N ALA A 340 48.76 -36.48 5.62
CA ALA A 340 48.80 -37.50 4.57
C ALA A 340 49.45 -38.79 5.09
N ALA A 341 48.67 -39.87 5.17
CA ALA A 341 49.17 -41.22 5.39
C ALA A 341 49.50 -41.88 4.04
N VAL A 342 50.71 -42.44 3.93
CA VAL A 342 51.22 -43.06 2.69
C VAL A 342 50.67 -44.48 2.56
N GLN A 343 50.06 -44.81 1.41
CA GLN A 343 49.79 -46.19 1.01
C GLN A 343 50.89 -46.69 0.03
N PRO A 344 51.43 -47.90 0.22
CA PRO A 344 52.25 -48.57 -0.80
C PRO A 344 51.38 -49.43 -1.74
N GLU A 345 51.65 -49.36 -3.04
CA GLU A 345 51.08 -50.28 -4.03
C GLU A 345 51.74 -51.67 -3.96
N THR A 346 50.98 -52.74 -4.25
CA THR A 346 51.56 -54.00 -4.77
C THR A 346 50.51 -54.73 -5.62
N ALA A 347 50.94 -55.48 -6.64
CA ALA A 347 50.14 -55.79 -7.82
C ALA A 347 49.56 -57.23 -7.92
N ALA A 348 48.40 -57.30 -8.57
CA ALA A 348 47.87 -58.32 -9.50
C ALA A 348 48.13 -59.84 -9.30
N THR A 349 47.04 -60.64 -9.34
CA THR A 349 46.96 -61.89 -10.15
C THR A 349 45.50 -62.28 -10.51
N ALA A 350 45.37 -63.21 -11.47
CA ALA A 350 44.22 -63.56 -12.32
C ALA A 350 42.92 -64.16 -11.70
N ALA A 351 41.89 -64.27 -12.57
CA ALA A 351 40.53 -64.82 -12.37
C ALA A 351 40.44 -66.35 -12.73
N PRO A 352 39.26 -67.04 -12.84
CA PRO A 352 37.84 -66.65 -12.66
C PRO A 352 36.91 -67.69 -11.92
N PHE A 353 35.58 -67.51 -12.05
CA PHE A 353 34.43 -68.47 -11.94
C PHE A 353 33.45 -68.49 -10.71
N ILE A 354 32.22 -67.99 -10.98
CA ILE A 354 30.86 -68.59 -10.77
C ILE A 354 30.17 -68.69 -9.36
N GLU A 355 29.11 -67.85 -9.22
CA GLU A 355 27.75 -68.08 -8.66
C GLU A 355 27.46 -68.25 -7.14
N PRO A 356 26.19 -68.05 -6.66
CA PRO A 356 25.94 -66.90 -5.79
C PRO A 356 25.43 -67.25 -4.38
N LEU A 357 25.72 -66.38 -3.42
CA LEU A 357 25.22 -66.48 -2.05
C LEU A 357 24.07 -65.49 -1.79
N GLN A 358 22.95 -66.05 -1.32
CA GLN A 358 21.89 -65.29 -0.66
C GLN A 358 22.42 -64.75 0.68
N THR A 359 22.27 -63.46 0.93
CA THR A 359 22.38 -62.89 2.29
C THR A 359 21.25 -61.91 2.55
N THR A 360 20.45 -62.23 3.56
CA THR A 360 19.39 -61.38 4.11
C THR A 360 19.97 -60.10 4.72
N ALA A 361 19.72 -58.95 4.09
CA ALA A 361 20.05 -57.66 4.68
C ALA A 361 18.90 -57.21 5.61
N GLN A 362 19.17 -57.13 6.91
CA GLN A 362 18.29 -56.44 7.85
C GLN A 362 18.37 -54.94 7.55
N ALA A 363 17.28 -54.35 7.08
CA ALA A 363 17.20 -52.91 6.86
C ALA A 363 17.07 -52.18 8.20
N SER A 364 18.15 -51.53 8.63
CA SER A 364 18.12 -50.54 9.71
C SER A 364 17.23 -49.38 9.29
N VAL A 365 16.02 -49.29 9.87
CA VAL A 365 15.13 -48.15 9.66
C VAL A 365 15.72 -46.94 10.40
N ALA A 366 16.46 -46.11 9.67
CA ALA A 366 16.63 -44.72 10.05
C ALA A 366 15.24 -44.04 9.92
N PRO A 367 14.79 -43.23 10.89
CA PRO A 367 13.55 -42.48 10.73
C PRO A 367 13.73 -41.52 9.55
N ALA A 368 12.90 -41.67 8.53
CA ALA A 368 12.88 -40.75 7.41
C ALA A 368 12.55 -39.35 7.95
N GLN A 369 13.51 -38.43 7.85
CA GLN A 369 13.19 -37.02 7.96
C GLN A 369 12.22 -36.72 6.81
N THR A 370 10.99 -36.37 7.17
CA THR A 370 10.05 -35.80 6.20
C THR A 370 10.57 -34.43 5.83
N ASP A 371 11.35 -34.36 4.76
CA ASP A 371 11.65 -33.11 4.07
C ASP A 371 10.34 -32.55 3.54
N THR A 372 9.66 -31.77 4.37
CA THR A 372 8.57 -30.90 3.96
C THR A 372 9.16 -30.00 2.86
N PRO A 373 8.63 -30.01 1.63
CA PRO A 373 9.17 -29.18 0.56
C PRO A 373 9.22 -27.72 1.01
N GLU A 374 10.36 -27.05 0.81
CA GLU A 374 10.49 -25.63 1.17
C GLU A 374 9.32 -24.84 0.59
N SER A 375 8.59 -24.16 1.46
CA SER A 375 7.54 -23.24 1.04
C SER A 375 8.15 -22.24 0.08
N LYS A 376 7.62 -22.16 -1.15
CA LYS A 376 8.02 -21.09 -2.07
C LYS A 376 7.82 -19.75 -1.36
N PRO A 377 8.80 -18.85 -1.39
CA PRO A 377 8.66 -17.54 -0.76
C PRO A 377 7.47 -16.83 -1.41
N ASN A 378 6.48 -16.45 -0.60
CA ASN A 378 5.36 -15.62 -1.07
C ASN A 378 5.73 -14.15 -0.88
N THR A 379 5.73 -13.43 -1.99
CA THR A 379 6.07 -12.00 -2.09
C THR A 379 5.27 -11.13 -1.12
N ALA A 380 3.97 -11.36 -1.00
CA ALA A 380 3.08 -10.58 -0.16
C ALA A 380 3.35 -10.82 1.34
N ILE A 381 3.64 -12.08 1.71
CA ILE A 381 4.05 -12.44 3.08
C ILE A 381 5.42 -11.85 3.41
N ASN A 382 6.39 -11.92 2.50
CA ASN A 382 7.70 -11.30 2.69
C ASN A 382 7.61 -9.78 2.86
N ALA A 383 6.78 -9.12 2.04
CA ALA A 383 6.53 -7.69 2.18
C ALA A 383 5.85 -7.35 3.51
N LEU A 384 4.96 -8.21 4.04
CA LEU A 384 4.36 -8.07 5.37
C LEU A 384 5.41 -8.22 6.48
N LEU A 385 6.28 -9.23 6.41
CA LEU A 385 7.37 -9.42 7.36
C LEU A 385 8.38 -8.26 7.32
N GLY A 386 8.55 -7.62 6.16
CA GLY A 386 9.35 -6.40 6.00
C GLY A 386 8.71 -5.11 6.52
N THR A 387 7.62 -5.12 7.29
CA THR A 387 6.92 -3.89 7.76
C THR A 387 7.29 -3.47 9.19
N ASN A 388 6.94 -2.22 9.54
CA ASN A 388 6.75 -1.78 10.91
C ASN A 388 5.34 -2.15 11.43
N LEU A 389 5.13 -2.08 12.75
CA LEU A 389 3.88 -2.52 13.42
C LEU A 389 2.61 -1.85 12.85
N THR A 390 2.69 -0.57 12.48
CA THR A 390 1.54 0.20 11.98
C THR A 390 1.14 -0.22 10.57
N ILE A 391 2.11 -0.42 9.67
CA ILE A 391 1.85 -0.88 8.30
C ILE A 391 1.40 -2.34 8.31
N ALA A 392 1.95 -3.16 9.21
CA ALA A 392 1.62 -4.57 9.35
C ALA A 392 0.13 -4.83 9.58
N ALA A 393 -0.50 -4.09 10.50
CA ALA A 393 -1.93 -4.23 10.79
C ALA A 393 -2.81 -4.00 9.54
N ASN A 394 -2.52 -2.94 8.77
CA ASN A 394 -3.26 -2.64 7.54
C ASN A 394 -2.91 -3.60 6.39
N ALA A 395 -1.70 -4.15 6.36
CA ALA A 395 -1.30 -5.18 5.40
C ALA A 395 -2.04 -6.50 5.64
N ILE A 396 -2.17 -6.94 6.90
CA ILE A 396 -2.94 -8.12 7.29
C ILE A 396 -4.40 -7.99 6.87
N ASP A 397 -5.03 -6.84 7.14
CA ASP A 397 -6.43 -6.60 6.78
C ASP A 397 -6.67 -6.65 5.25
N GLN A 398 -5.77 -6.02 4.47
CA GLN A 398 -5.80 -6.10 3.00
C GLN A 398 -5.61 -7.53 2.47
N LEU A 399 -4.72 -8.32 3.07
CA LEU A 399 -4.43 -9.69 2.66
C LEU A 399 -5.54 -10.67 3.04
N ALA A 400 -6.20 -10.46 4.19
CA ALA A 400 -7.28 -11.31 4.67
C ALA A 400 -8.42 -11.41 3.66
N GLY A 401 -8.78 -10.31 3.00
CA GLY A 401 -9.73 -10.28 1.87
C GLY A 401 -11.19 -10.51 2.28
N TYR A 402 -11.68 -9.71 3.23
CA TYR A 402 -12.99 -9.91 3.86
C TYR A 402 -14.20 -9.68 2.92
N ASP A 403 -14.08 -8.82 1.89
CA ASP A 403 -15.22 -8.39 1.04
C ASP A 403 -15.99 -9.56 0.39
N ALA A 404 -15.30 -10.69 0.19
CA ALA A 404 -15.89 -11.89 -0.40
C ALA A 404 -16.96 -12.57 0.46
N ALA A 405 -17.01 -12.29 1.77
CA ALA A 405 -18.09 -12.77 2.64
C ALA A 405 -19.40 -12.00 2.39
N ASP A 406 -19.31 -10.69 2.12
CA ASP A 406 -20.47 -9.80 1.96
C ASP A 406 -21.14 -9.88 0.57
N LEU A 407 -20.50 -10.54 -0.40
CA LEU A 407 -21.03 -10.71 -1.77
C LEU A 407 -22.42 -11.36 -1.80
N GLY A 408 -22.72 -12.29 -0.89
CA GLY A 408 -24.05 -12.91 -0.78
C GLY A 408 -25.12 -11.91 -0.36
N SER A 409 -24.91 -11.27 0.79
CA SER A 409 -25.75 -10.20 1.32
C SER A 409 -25.96 -9.05 0.33
N ALA A 410 -24.89 -8.60 -0.35
CA ALA A 410 -24.97 -7.55 -1.37
C ALA A 410 -25.74 -7.98 -2.62
N THR A 411 -25.56 -9.23 -3.08
CA THR A 411 -26.34 -9.78 -4.20
C THR A 411 -27.82 -9.84 -3.83
N LEU A 412 -28.17 -10.38 -2.66
CA LEU A 412 -29.57 -10.48 -2.19
C LEU A 412 -30.24 -9.11 -2.02
N SER A 413 -29.50 -8.11 -1.51
CA SER A 413 -29.99 -6.72 -1.38
C SER A 413 -30.15 -6.03 -2.75
N SER A 414 -29.26 -6.31 -3.71
CA SER A 414 -29.33 -5.76 -5.07
C SER A 414 -30.59 -6.20 -5.84
N ILE A 415 -31.06 -7.44 -5.60
CA ILE A 415 -32.21 -8.05 -6.29
C ILE A 415 -33.55 -7.92 -5.55
N ALA A 416 -33.60 -7.25 -4.40
CA ALA A 416 -34.86 -6.96 -3.68
C ALA A 416 -35.96 -6.25 -4.52
N PRO A 417 -35.65 -5.42 -5.55
CA PRO A 417 -36.67 -4.85 -6.42
C PRO A 417 -37.41 -5.88 -7.30
N ILE A 418 -36.83 -7.06 -7.54
CA ILE A 418 -37.37 -8.05 -8.50
C ILE A 418 -38.69 -8.63 -7.99
N SER A 419 -38.70 -9.17 -6.78
CA SER A 419 -39.92 -9.65 -6.10
C SER A 419 -40.89 -8.52 -5.77
N THR A 420 -40.36 -7.33 -5.42
CA THR A 420 -41.18 -6.13 -5.22
C THR A 420 -41.96 -5.73 -6.47
N GLY A 421 -41.35 -5.81 -7.66
CA GLY A 421 -42.03 -5.55 -8.94
C GLY A 421 -43.14 -6.55 -9.26
N MET A 422 -42.92 -7.84 -8.99
CA MET A 422 -43.96 -8.86 -9.12
C MET A 422 -45.13 -8.63 -8.15
N LEU A 423 -44.84 -8.25 -6.89
CA LEU A 423 -45.88 -7.86 -5.92
C LEU A 423 -46.67 -6.63 -6.39
N ALA A 424 -46.01 -5.61 -6.95
CA ALA A 424 -46.68 -4.43 -7.51
C ALA A 424 -47.59 -4.78 -8.70
N ALA A 425 -47.17 -5.70 -9.58
CA ALA A 425 -47.99 -6.20 -10.68
C ALA A 425 -49.26 -6.95 -10.21
N MET A 426 -49.21 -7.59 -9.03
CA MET A 426 -50.34 -8.26 -8.35
C MET A 426 -51.11 -7.36 -7.37
N GLY A 427 -50.65 -6.14 -7.11
CA GLY A 427 -51.04 -5.34 -5.94
C GLY A 427 -52.13 -4.30 -6.15
N GLN A 428 -52.66 -4.13 -7.37
CA GLN A 428 -53.62 -3.06 -7.66
C GLN A 428 -54.99 -3.62 -8.04
N ASN A 429 -56.02 -3.18 -7.30
CA ASN A 429 -57.43 -3.52 -7.45
C ASN A 429 -57.86 -3.75 -8.91
N THR A 430 -57.93 -5.02 -9.32
CA THR A 430 -58.60 -5.50 -10.54
C THR A 430 -60.14 -5.46 -10.42
N LEU A 431 -60.64 -4.62 -9.51
CA LEU A 431 -62.05 -4.41 -9.24
C LEU A 431 -62.55 -3.24 -10.09
N GLN A 432 -63.37 -3.58 -11.09
CA GLN A 432 -64.03 -2.72 -12.10
C GLN A 432 -63.34 -2.65 -13.48
N GLY A 433 -63.54 -3.71 -14.28
CA GLY A 433 -63.33 -3.72 -15.74
C GLY A 433 -63.61 -5.10 -16.31
N THR A 434 -64.73 -5.29 -17.03
CA THR A 434 -65.20 -6.59 -17.56
C THR A 434 -64.42 -7.10 -18.79
N ASP A 435 -63.43 -6.35 -19.27
CA ASP A 435 -63.01 -6.38 -20.68
C ASP A 435 -61.52 -6.71 -20.88
N GLY A 436 -60.80 -7.17 -19.84
CA GLY A 436 -59.37 -7.47 -19.90
C GLY A 436 -59.02 -8.83 -19.30
N ASN A 437 -58.76 -9.82 -20.14
CA ASN A 437 -58.30 -11.15 -19.70
C ASN A 437 -56.78 -11.19 -19.50
N GLY A 438 -56.02 -10.28 -20.12
CA GLY A 438 -54.56 -10.22 -20.09
C GLY A 438 -54.00 -8.89 -19.61
N GLN A 439 -52.74 -8.94 -19.21
CA GLN A 439 -51.93 -7.79 -18.82
C GLN A 439 -50.50 -7.98 -19.32
N VAL A 440 -49.89 -6.93 -19.84
CA VAL A 440 -48.44 -6.79 -20.03
C VAL A 440 -47.97 -5.61 -19.18
N TRP A 441 -46.79 -5.73 -18.58
CA TRP A 441 -46.15 -4.63 -17.86
C TRP A 441 -44.64 -4.60 -18.12
N ILE A 442 -44.08 -3.41 -18.00
CA ILE A 442 -42.64 -3.13 -18.08
C ILE A 442 -42.30 -2.27 -16.87
N GLN A 443 -41.19 -2.56 -16.21
CA GLN A 443 -40.74 -1.83 -15.03
C GLN A 443 -39.23 -1.57 -15.10
N ALA A 444 -38.85 -0.29 -15.06
CA ALA A 444 -37.48 0.13 -14.87
C ALA A 444 -37.16 0.17 -13.36
N ILE A 445 -36.02 -0.38 -12.96
CA ILE A 445 -35.55 -0.41 -11.57
C ILE A 445 -34.23 0.33 -11.43
N GLY A 446 -34.13 1.16 -10.39
CA GLY A 446 -32.89 1.74 -9.89
C GLY A 446 -32.82 1.53 -8.38
N ASN A 447 -31.83 0.77 -7.91
CA ASN A 447 -31.73 0.36 -6.50
C ASN A 447 -30.33 0.66 -5.97
N SER A 448 -30.22 1.25 -4.79
CA SER A 448 -28.93 1.48 -4.15
C SER A 448 -29.02 1.22 -2.65
N GLY A 449 -27.92 0.74 -2.09
CA GLY A 449 -27.86 0.45 -0.67
C GLY A 449 -26.44 0.31 -0.15
N ARG A 450 -26.36 0.05 1.16
CA ARG A 450 -25.12 -0.19 1.88
C ARG A 450 -25.34 -1.26 2.95
N ILE A 451 -24.33 -2.11 3.10
CA ILE A 451 -24.24 -3.14 4.12
C ILE A 451 -23.00 -2.79 4.93
N GLY A 452 -23.15 -2.52 6.23
CA GLY A 452 -22.04 -2.17 7.10
C GLY A 452 -22.44 -1.31 8.30
N LYS A 453 -21.78 -1.60 9.43
CA LYS A 453 -21.75 -0.75 10.62
C LYS A 453 -21.32 0.68 10.26
N HIS A 454 -21.65 1.65 11.10
CA HIS A 454 -21.49 3.11 10.89
C HIS A 454 -20.04 3.63 10.63
N LEU A 455 -19.04 2.78 10.41
CA LEU A 455 -17.72 3.16 9.91
C LEU A 455 -17.78 3.24 8.38
N ASP A 456 -18.04 4.44 7.86
CA ASP A 456 -18.32 4.72 6.43
C ASP A 456 -17.29 4.19 5.42
N ASP A 457 -16.04 3.98 5.87
CA ASP A 457 -14.91 3.53 5.05
C ASP A 457 -14.93 2.03 4.69
N TYR A 458 -15.61 1.18 5.48
CA TYR A 458 -15.61 -0.29 5.32
C TYR A 458 -16.95 -0.88 4.88
N ALA A 459 -18.01 -0.06 4.75
CA ALA A 459 -19.32 -0.52 4.30
C ALA A 459 -19.32 -0.83 2.79
N LEU A 460 -19.77 -2.04 2.42
CA LEU A 460 -19.97 -2.42 1.02
C LEU A 460 -21.24 -1.75 0.48
N LYS A 461 -21.09 -0.94 -0.56
CA LYS A 461 -22.17 -0.21 -1.23
C LYS A 461 -22.54 -0.94 -2.51
N HIS A 462 -23.82 -0.94 -2.88
CA HIS A 462 -24.27 -1.45 -4.17
C HIS A 462 -25.13 -0.42 -4.90
N SER A 463 -25.01 -0.40 -6.24
CA SER A 463 -25.90 0.34 -7.13
C SER A 463 -26.32 -0.56 -8.29
N THR A 464 -27.62 -0.67 -8.52
CA THR A 464 -28.23 -1.60 -9.49
C THR A 464 -29.16 -0.84 -10.41
N THR A 465 -29.03 -1.08 -11.71
CA THR A 465 -30.00 -0.63 -12.71
C THR A 465 -30.50 -1.84 -13.50
N GLY A 466 -31.77 -1.80 -13.92
CA GLY A 466 -32.34 -2.91 -14.67
C GLY A 466 -33.71 -2.63 -15.25
N VAL A 467 -34.19 -3.61 -16.02
CA VAL A 467 -35.55 -3.62 -16.57
C VAL A 467 -36.15 -5.00 -16.38
N LEU A 468 -37.38 -5.02 -15.89
CA LEU A 468 -38.27 -6.17 -15.82
C LEU A 468 -39.38 -6.01 -16.86
N LEU A 469 -39.83 -7.13 -17.40
CA LEU A 469 -41.03 -7.23 -18.22
C LEU A 469 -41.81 -8.47 -17.81
N GLY A 470 -43.13 -8.39 -17.81
CA GLY A 470 -43.98 -9.50 -17.41
C GLY A 470 -45.36 -9.44 -18.03
N THR A 471 -46.07 -10.56 -17.90
CA THR A 471 -47.41 -10.72 -18.43
C THR A 471 -48.21 -11.71 -17.59
N ASP A 472 -49.49 -11.43 -17.40
CA ASP A 472 -50.40 -12.24 -16.59
C ASP A 472 -51.82 -12.28 -17.14
N TRP A 473 -52.49 -13.42 -16.94
CA TRP A 473 -53.82 -13.70 -17.47
C TRP A 473 -54.75 -14.28 -16.41
N ALA A 474 -56.03 -13.92 -16.49
CA ALA A 474 -57.07 -14.53 -15.69
C ALA A 474 -57.35 -15.96 -16.21
N ILE A 475 -57.16 -16.97 -15.34
CA ILE A 475 -57.50 -18.36 -15.64
C ILE A 475 -58.83 -18.79 -15.02
N SER A 476 -59.33 -18.02 -14.05
CA SER A 476 -60.68 -18.11 -13.49
C SER A 476 -61.11 -16.72 -13.01
N PRO A 477 -62.38 -16.52 -12.57
CA PRO A 477 -62.82 -15.27 -11.97
C PRO A 477 -62.05 -14.86 -10.70
N THR A 478 -61.36 -15.81 -10.06
CA THR A 478 -60.61 -15.58 -8.81
C THR A 478 -59.10 -15.73 -8.97
N TRP A 479 -58.60 -16.40 -10.02
CA TRP A 479 -57.17 -16.70 -10.20
C TRP A 479 -56.55 -16.02 -11.41
N ARG A 480 -55.38 -15.41 -11.19
CA ARG A 480 -54.48 -14.87 -12.21
C ARG A 480 -53.12 -15.54 -12.13
N LEU A 481 -52.54 -15.88 -13.26
CA LEU A 481 -51.20 -16.47 -13.38
C LEU A 481 -50.34 -15.62 -14.30
N GLY A 482 -49.07 -15.44 -13.94
CA GLY A 482 -48.13 -14.63 -14.68
C GLY A 482 -46.70 -15.13 -14.68
N ILE A 483 -45.94 -14.61 -15.64
CA ILE A 483 -44.50 -14.79 -15.78
C ILE A 483 -43.84 -13.43 -15.93
N ALA A 484 -42.60 -13.32 -15.45
CA ALA A 484 -41.75 -12.17 -15.72
C ALA A 484 -40.31 -12.60 -15.96
N GLY A 485 -39.58 -11.76 -16.68
CA GLY A 485 -38.15 -11.86 -16.85
C GLY A 485 -37.52 -10.47 -16.86
N GLY A 486 -36.21 -10.42 -16.74
CA GLY A 486 -35.51 -9.14 -16.82
C GLY A 486 -34.00 -9.27 -16.72
N LYS A 487 -33.34 -8.12 -16.87
CA LYS A 487 -31.90 -7.98 -16.78
C LYS A 487 -31.53 -6.82 -15.87
N SER A 488 -30.49 -7.00 -15.07
CA SER A 488 -29.90 -5.94 -14.25
C SER A 488 -28.38 -5.95 -14.27
N GLU A 489 -27.77 -4.77 -14.18
CA GLU A 489 -26.35 -4.60 -13.89
C GLU A 489 -26.21 -4.04 -12.46
N THR A 490 -25.39 -4.67 -11.64
CA THR A 490 -25.04 -4.18 -10.29
C THR A 490 -23.56 -3.81 -10.26
N ARG A 491 -23.22 -2.67 -9.66
CA ARG A 491 -21.88 -2.32 -9.21
C ARG A 491 -21.82 -2.45 -7.69
N LEU A 492 -20.68 -2.94 -7.20
CA LEU A 492 -20.36 -3.07 -5.79
C LEU A 492 -19.11 -2.25 -5.52
N ASP A 493 -19.14 -1.38 -4.52
CA ASP A 493 -18.07 -0.44 -4.21
C ASP A 493 -17.72 -0.56 -2.72
N GLY A 494 -16.48 -0.96 -2.41
CA GLY A 494 -16.00 -1.22 -1.04
C GLY A 494 -14.58 -0.67 -0.81
N HIS A 495 -14.00 -0.92 0.38
CA HIS A 495 -12.66 -0.42 0.69
C HIS A 495 -11.60 -1.15 -0.14
N ARG A 496 -11.00 -0.47 -1.13
CA ARG A 496 -10.02 -1.06 -2.07
C ARG A 496 -10.57 -2.26 -2.88
N PHE A 497 -11.91 -2.34 -2.99
CA PHE A 497 -12.65 -3.41 -3.65
C PHE A 497 -13.65 -2.82 -4.66
N ASP A 498 -13.60 -3.29 -5.92
CA ASP A 498 -14.64 -3.06 -6.93
C ASP A 498 -15.30 -4.40 -7.30
N GLY A 499 -16.63 -4.43 -7.41
CA GLY A 499 -17.39 -5.57 -7.93
C GLY A 499 -18.39 -5.19 -9.02
N ARG A 500 -18.73 -6.15 -9.88
CA ARG A 500 -19.83 -6.04 -10.84
C ARG A 500 -20.57 -7.38 -10.96
N LEU A 501 -21.89 -7.30 -11.11
CA LEU A 501 -22.75 -8.42 -11.50
C LEU A 501 -23.48 -8.04 -12.80
N ASP A 502 -23.43 -8.88 -13.82
CA ASP A 502 -24.44 -8.90 -14.89
C ASP A 502 -25.43 -10.02 -14.54
N SER A 503 -26.73 -9.72 -14.51
CA SER A 503 -27.74 -10.65 -13.98
C SER A 503 -28.95 -10.78 -14.88
N TRP A 504 -29.39 -12.01 -15.11
CA TRP A 504 -30.70 -12.29 -15.68
C TRP A 504 -31.61 -12.92 -14.63
N HIS A 505 -32.90 -12.59 -14.71
CA HIS A 505 -33.94 -13.04 -13.79
C HIS A 505 -35.09 -13.65 -14.57
N VAL A 506 -35.68 -14.72 -14.04
CA VAL A 506 -36.95 -15.28 -14.49
C VAL A 506 -37.80 -15.60 -13.28
N GLY A 507 -39.12 -15.43 -13.38
CA GLY A 507 -40.01 -15.86 -12.33
C GLY A 507 -41.45 -16.04 -12.78
N ALA A 508 -42.23 -16.67 -11.92
CA ALA A 508 -43.65 -16.89 -12.09
C ALA A 508 -44.38 -16.43 -10.83
N TYR A 509 -45.61 -15.95 -11.00
CA TYR A 509 -46.44 -15.45 -9.91
C TYR A 509 -47.91 -15.81 -10.10
N ALA A 510 -48.64 -15.85 -9.00
CA ALA A 510 -50.06 -16.12 -8.97
C ALA A 510 -50.77 -15.20 -7.97
N LEU A 511 -51.90 -14.65 -8.39
CA LEU A 511 -52.82 -13.88 -7.54
C LEU A 511 -54.13 -14.65 -7.46
N ARG A 512 -54.63 -14.89 -6.24
CA ARG A 512 -56.00 -15.32 -5.98
C ARG A 512 -56.73 -14.24 -5.21
N GLN A 513 -57.83 -13.71 -5.76
CA GLN A 513 -58.69 -12.73 -5.11
C GLN A 513 -60.07 -13.33 -4.84
N GLU A 514 -60.48 -13.40 -3.57
CA GLU A 514 -61.79 -13.91 -3.14
C GLU A 514 -62.42 -12.94 -2.14
N GLY A 515 -63.27 -12.03 -2.66
CA GLY A 515 -63.83 -10.95 -1.88
C GLY A 515 -62.72 -10.04 -1.33
N PRO A 516 -62.68 -9.75 -0.02
CA PRO A 516 -61.63 -8.95 0.59
C PRO A 516 -60.27 -9.68 0.68
N LEU A 517 -60.25 -11.02 0.56
CA LEU A 517 -59.01 -11.79 0.72
C LEU A 517 -58.19 -11.82 -0.58
N ALA A 518 -56.93 -11.40 -0.47
CA ALA A 518 -55.92 -11.50 -1.51
C ALA A 518 -54.83 -12.50 -1.09
N LEU A 519 -54.50 -13.46 -1.96
CA LEU A 519 -53.33 -14.33 -1.83
C LEU A 519 -52.41 -14.09 -3.02
N ARG A 520 -51.19 -13.63 -2.76
CA ARG A 520 -50.14 -13.40 -3.76
C ARG A 520 -49.01 -14.40 -3.53
N LEU A 521 -48.61 -15.10 -4.58
CA LEU A 521 -47.53 -16.08 -4.56
C LEU A 521 -46.53 -15.74 -5.66
N GLY A 522 -45.24 -15.93 -5.42
CA GLY A 522 -44.21 -15.73 -6.43
C GLY A 522 -42.95 -16.54 -6.19
N ALA A 523 -42.29 -16.91 -7.29
CA ALA A 523 -40.99 -17.55 -7.29
C ALA A 523 -40.09 -16.91 -8.36
N VAL A 524 -38.84 -16.66 -8.01
CA VAL A 524 -37.82 -16.02 -8.87
C VAL A 524 -36.54 -16.84 -8.83
N TYR A 525 -35.95 -17.07 -10.00
CA TYR A 525 -34.60 -17.57 -10.18
C TYR A 525 -33.75 -16.51 -10.87
N GLY A 526 -32.57 -16.22 -10.32
CA GLY A 526 -31.57 -15.34 -10.90
C GLY A 526 -30.26 -16.07 -11.15
N SER A 527 -29.57 -15.73 -12.24
CA SER A 527 -28.18 -16.10 -12.47
C SER A 527 -27.35 -14.83 -12.64
N HIS A 528 -26.13 -14.85 -12.13
CA HIS A 528 -25.28 -13.67 -11.98
C HIS A 528 -23.86 -13.99 -12.43
N ASP A 529 -23.39 -13.30 -13.47
CA ASP A 529 -22.01 -13.34 -13.93
C ASP A 529 -21.22 -12.28 -13.13
N GLY A 530 -20.41 -12.73 -12.18
CA GLY A 530 -19.71 -11.89 -11.22
C GLY A 530 -18.26 -11.61 -11.59
N GLY A 531 -17.81 -10.37 -11.35
CA GLY A 531 -16.42 -9.98 -11.48
C GLY A 531 -15.97 -9.11 -10.31
N THR A 532 -14.82 -9.43 -9.72
CA THR A 532 -14.20 -8.66 -8.63
C THR A 532 -12.87 -8.04 -9.05
N LYS A 533 -12.50 -6.95 -8.38
CA LYS A 533 -11.16 -6.39 -8.36
C LYS A 533 -10.82 -6.03 -6.93
N ARG A 534 -9.65 -6.45 -6.46
CA ARG A 534 -9.12 -6.08 -5.14
C ARG A 534 -7.73 -5.52 -5.33
N HIS A 535 -7.43 -4.40 -4.66
CA HIS A 535 -6.10 -3.81 -4.68
C HIS A 535 -5.43 -4.00 -3.33
N VAL A 536 -4.29 -4.68 -3.34
CA VAL A 536 -3.45 -4.88 -2.15
C VAL A 536 -2.18 -4.09 -2.36
N ALA A 537 -1.97 -3.06 -1.55
CA ALA A 537 -0.76 -2.23 -1.59
C ALA A 537 -0.31 -1.85 -0.17
N PHE A 538 0.89 -2.32 0.18
CA PHE A 538 1.57 -2.00 1.44
C PHE A 538 3.06 -2.25 1.27
N ASN A 539 3.90 -1.47 1.96
CA ASN A 539 5.36 -1.66 1.94
C ASN A 539 6.00 -1.77 0.54
N GLY A 540 5.36 -1.18 -0.49
CA GLY A 540 5.77 -1.29 -1.89
C GLY A 540 5.42 -2.57 -2.63
N PHE A 541 4.98 -3.60 -1.94
CA PHE A 541 4.22 -4.66 -2.59
C PHE A 541 2.90 -4.05 -3.10
N SER A 542 2.50 -4.45 -4.31
CA SER A 542 1.37 -3.86 -5.02
C SER A 542 0.79 -4.86 -6.02
N ASP A 543 -0.35 -5.45 -5.66
CA ASP A 543 -1.10 -6.41 -6.47
C ASP A 543 -2.44 -5.81 -6.93
N ARG A 544 -2.81 -6.08 -8.19
CA ARG A 544 -4.15 -5.76 -8.72
C ARG A 544 -4.88 -7.03 -9.11
N LEU A 545 -5.55 -7.60 -8.11
CA LEU A 545 -6.20 -8.89 -8.16
C LEU A 545 -7.55 -8.79 -8.88
N LYS A 546 -7.89 -9.82 -9.64
CA LYS A 546 -9.13 -9.92 -10.42
C LYS A 546 -9.74 -11.31 -10.26
N GLY A 547 -10.98 -11.37 -9.78
CA GLY A 547 -11.79 -12.58 -9.75
C GLY A 547 -12.89 -12.58 -10.81
N ARG A 548 -13.34 -13.77 -11.20
CA ARG A 548 -14.62 -14.00 -11.88
C ARG A 548 -15.28 -15.22 -11.26
N TYR A 549 -16.57 -15.14 -11.03
CA TYR A 549 -17.37 -16.22 -10.45
C TYR A 549 -18.77 -16.21 -11.06
N ASP A 550 -19.42 -17.36 -11.02
CA ASP A 550 -20.83 -17.48 -11.33
C ASP A 550 -21.61 -17.65 -10.01
N ALA A 551 -22.78 -17.02 -9.93
CA ALA A 551 -23.66 -17.15 -8.78
C ALA A 551 -25.13 -17.30 -9.22
N THR A 552 -25.93 -17.85 -8.33
CA THR A 552 -27.37 -18.05 -8.53
C THR A 552 -28.15 -17.57 -7.31
N THR A 553 -29.36 -17.09 -7.54
CA THR A 553 -30.31 -16.75 -6.48
C THR A 553 -31.65 -17.41 -6.71
N GLN A 554 -32.32 -17.74 -5.61
CA GLN A 554 -33.64 -18.32 -5.57
C GLN A 554 -34.46 -17.52 -4.57
N GLN A 555 -35.65 -17.08 -4.94
CA GLN A 555 -36.59 -16.41 -4.05
C GLN A 555 -37.95 -17.05 -4.18
N VAL A 556 -38.62 -17.31 -3.06
CA VAL A 556 -40.02 -17.73 -3.00
C VAL A 556 -40.71 -16.87 -1.96
N PHE A 557 -41.89 -16.35 -2.27
CA PHE A 557 -42.67 -15.56 -1.33
C PHE A 557 -44.17 -15.85 -1.45
N GLY A 558 -44.86 -15.71 -0.33
CA GLY A 558 -46.31 -15.77 -0.23
C GLY A 558 -46.83 -14.67 0.69
N GLN A 559 -47.79 -13.89 0.22
CA GLN A 559 -48.41 -12.79 0.96
C GLN A 559 -49.93 -13.00 1.00
N VAL A 560 -50.51 -12.85 2.18
CA VAL A 560 -51.96 -12.81 2.40
C VAL A 560 -52.34 -11.40 2.85
N GLY A 561 -53.27 -10.78 2.15
CA GLY A 561 -53.84 -9.47 2.48
C GLY A 561 -55.34 -9.53 2.68
N TYR A 562 -55.88 -8.62 3.49
CA TYR A 562 -57.31 -8.47 3.72
C TYR A 562 -57.73 -7.03 3.44
N ASN A 563 -58.40 -6.78 2.31
CA ASN A 563 -58.73 -5.44 1.86
C ASN A 563 -59.98 -4.89 2.58
N LEU A 564 -59.86 -3.69 3.16
CA LEU A 564 -60.89 -2.98 3.92
C LEU A 564 -61.15 -1.63 3.26
N ASP A 565 -62.39 -1.39 2.82
CA ASP A 565 -62.84 -0.03 2.47
C ASP A 565 -63.14 0.75 3.76
N VAL A 566 -62.35 1.79 4.02
CA VAL A 566 -62.50 2.70 5.16
C VAL A 566 -62.76 4.12 4.65
N GLY A 567 -63.91 4.28 4.00
CA GLY A 567 -64.54 5.56 3.68
C GLY A 567 -64.05 6.19 2.38
N HIS A 568 -62.78 6.59 2.33
CA HIS A 568 -62.11 7.12 1.13
C HIS A 568 -60.71 6.50 0.93
N PHE A 569 -60.43 5.40 1.63
CA PHE A 569 -59.15 4.72 1.64
C PHE A 569 -59.39 3.22 1.54
N ASP A 570 -58.71 2.57 0.59
CA ASP A 570 -58.54 1.13 0.64
C ASP A 570 -57.38 0.84 1.60
N VAL A 571 -57.61 -0.01 2.59
CA VAL A 571 -56.66 -0.37 3.65
C VAL A 571 -56.47 -1.88 3.62
N GLU A 572 -55.30 -2.35 3.23
CA GLU A 572 -54.99 -3.78 3.13
C GLU A 572 -53.86 -4.14 4.12
N PRO A 573 -54.18 -4.53 5.37
CA PRO A 573 -53.24 -5.25 6.22
C PRO A 573 -52.79 -6.55 5.55
N TYR A 574 -51.50 -6.82 5.59
CA TYR A 574 -50.90 -8.03 5.01
C TYR A 574 -49.92 -8.72 5.95
N VAL A 575 -49.81 -10.03 5.77
CA VAL A 575 -48.73 -10.87 6.30
C VAL A 575 -48.05 -11.53 5.11
N GLN A 576 -46.72 -11.45 5.06
CA GLN A 576 -45.89 -12.08 4.06
C GLN A 576 -44.90 -13.04 4.72
N VAL A 577 -44.63 -14.16 4.05
CA VAL A 577 -43.51 -15.05 4.36
C VAL A 577 -42.68 -15.26 3.11
N GLY A 578 -41.38 -15.47 3.27
CA GLY A 578 -40.49 -15.71 2.15
C GLY A 578 -39.25 -16.51 2.51
N TYR A 579 -38.65 -17.07 1.48
CA TYR A 579 -37.38 -17.77 1.49
C TYR A 579 -36.49 -17.19 0.40
N GLN A 580 -35.23 -16.91 0.72
CA GLN A 580 -34.25 -16.45 -0.25
C GLN A 580 -32.95 -17.22 -0.05
N ARG A 581 -32.36 -17.68 -1.15
CA ARG A 581 -31.08 -18.40 -1.16
C ARG A 581 -30.15 -17.81 -2.21
N TYR A 582 -28.89 -17.68 -1.83
CA TYR A 582 -27.74 -17.33 -2.67
C TYR A 582 -26.77 -18.50 -2.71
N GLN A 583 -26.19 -18.76 -3.88
CA GLN A 583 -25.08 -19.70 -4.03
C GLN A 583 -24.08 -19.16 -5.05
N ARG A 584 -22.81 -19.09 -4.67
CA ARG A 584 -21.68 -18.67 -5.50
C ARG A 584 -20.71 -19.83 -5.64
N ASP A 585 -20.32 -20.16 -6.87
CA ASP A 585 -19.30 -21.19 -7.07
C ASP A 585 -17.91 -20.76 -6.59
N ASP A 586 -17.00 -21.73 -6.47
CA ASP A 586 -15.62 -21.44 -6.11
C ASP A 586 -14.93 -20.65 -7.23
N PHE A 587 -14.01 -19.76 -6.85
CA PHE A 587 -13.24 -19.00 -7.82
C PHE A 587 -11.84 -18.68 -7.33
N ARG A 588 -10.98 -18.24 -8.26
CA ARG A 588 -9.59 -17.91 -7.98
C ARG A 588 -9.24 -16.56 -8.58
N GLU A 589 -8.68 -15.70 -7.75
CA GLU A 589 -8.10 -14.44 -8.21
C GLU A 589 -6.85 -14.66 -9.06
N LYS A 590 -6.59 -13.70 -9.94
CA LYS A 590 -5.36 -13.58 -10.70
C LYS A 590 -4.83 -12.17 -10.54
N GLY A 591 -3.52 -11.99 -10.37
CA GLY A 591 -2.92 -10.66 -10.34
C GLY A 591 -1.58 -10.57 -9.59
N GLY A 592 -1.23 -11.58 -8.79
CA GLY A 592 0.05 -11.70 -8.09
C GLY A 592 -0.06 -12.62 -6.87
N ASP A 593 0.85 -12.45 -5.92
CA ASP A 593 1.05 -13.36 -4.78
C ASP A 593 0.06 -13.17 -3.62
N ALA A 594 -0.67 -12.06 -3.58
CA ALA A 594 -1.78 -11.84 -2.65
C ALA A 594 -3.13 -12.42 -3.16
N ALA A 595 -3.12 -13.11 -4.31
CA ALA A 595 -4.30 -13.75 -4.88
C ALA A 595 -4.89 -14.81 -3.94
N LEU A 596 -6.20 -14.74 -3.72
CA LEU A 596 -6.97 -15.72 -2.96
C LEU A 596 -7.71 -16.70 -3.88
N HIS A 597 -7.89 -17.91 -3.36
CA HIS A 597 -8.86 -18.87 -3.85
C HIS A 597 -10.00 -18.93 -2.83
N TYR A 598 -11.21 -18.61 -3.30
CA TYR A 598 -12.43 -18.64 -2.53
C TYR A 598 -13.17 -19.94 -2.83
N GLU A 599 -13.60 -20.65 -1.79
CA GLU A 599 -14.46 -21.82 -1.94
C GLU A 599 -15.90 -21.40 -2.29
N ARG A 600 -16.72 -22.40 -2.66
CA ARG A 600 -18.16 -22.23 -2.90
C ARG A 600 -18.83 -21.67 -1.65
N GLN A 601 -19.61 -20.61 -1.81
CA GLN A 601 -20.40 -19.99 -0.76
C GLN A 601 -21.88 -20.29 -0.97
N ALA A 602 -22.62 -20.53 0.11
CA ALA A 602 -24.07 -20.58 0.10
C ALA A 602 -24.59 -19.83 1.33
N GLN A 603 -25.71 -19.12 1.16
CA GLN A 603 -26.38 -18.38 2.23
C GLN A 603 -27.89 -18.48 1.96
N ASP A 604 -28.69 -18.77 2.97
CA ASP A 604 -30.13 -18.72 2.86
C ASP A 604 -30.78 -18.19 4.13
N HIS A 605 -31.89 -17.48 3.95
CA HIS A 605 -32.67 -16.92 5.04
C HIS A 605 -34.17 -17.03 4.77
N TYR A 606 -34.93 -17.00 5.85
CA TYR A 606 -36.39 -16.88 5.81
C TYR A 606 -36.76 -15.47 6.27
N ASN A 607 -37.85 -14.91 5.75
CA ASN A 607 -38.39 -13.65 6.26
C ASN A 607 -39.88 -13.77 6.55
N SER A 608 -40.34 -12.94 7.49
CA SER A 608 -41.75 -12.70 7.75
C SER A 608 -41.96 -11.19 7.83
N ASP A 609 -42.87 -10.67 7.00
CA ASP A 609 -43.20 -9.25 6.97
C ASP A 609 -44.65 -9.06 7.45
N LEU A 610 -44.87 -8.08 8.32
CA LEU A 610 -46.20 -7.63 8.74
C LEU A 610 -46.34 -6.16 8.33
N GLY A 611 -47.41 -5.81 7.62
CA GLY A 611 -47.59 -4.43 7.20
C GLY A 611 -48.99 -4.04 6.80
N LEU A 612 -49.07 -2.83 6.27
CA LEU A 612 -50.30 -2.16 5.86
C LEU A 612 -50.05 -1.49 4.50
N HIS A 613 -50.86 -1.83 3.49
CA HIS A 613 -50.98 -1.03 2.28
C HIS A 613 -52.16 -0.06 2.43
N LEU A 614 -51.99 1.16 1.93
CA LEU A 614 -52.98 2.23 1.94
C LEU A 614 -53.05 2.84 0.54
N THR A 615 -54.22 2.81 -0.10
CA THR A 615 -54.44 3.48 -1.39
C THR A 615 -55.62 4.43 -1.34
N ARG A 616 -55.56 5.51 -2.15
CA ARG A 616 -56.65 6.48 -2.25
C ARG A 616 -56.86 6.91 -3.70
N PRO A 617 -57.92 6.46 -4.39
CA PRO A 617 -58.18 6.89 -5.76
C PRO A 617 -58.76 8.32 -5.80
N PHE A 618 -58.19 9.15 -6.67
CA PHE A 618 -58.71 10.46 -7.06
C PHE A 618 -59.10 10.42 -8.54
N VAL A 619 -60.32 10.82 -8.85
CA VAL A 619 -60.75 11.02 -10.25
C VAL A 619 -60.30 12.41 -10.69
N LEU A 620 -59.62 12.48 -11.83
CA LEU A 620 -59.19 13.71 -12.48
C LEU A 620 -60.17 14.10 -13.59
N ASP A 621 -60.06 15.34 -14.05
CA ASP A 621 -60.75 15.80 -15.25
C ASP A 621 -60.42 14.91 -16.46
N GLN A 622 -61.36 14.80 -17.39
CA GLN A 622 -61.28 13.93 -18.59
C GLN A 622 -61.22 12.41 -18.31
N GLY A 623 -61.49 11.98 -17.08
CA GLY A 623 -61.68 10.55 -16.75
C GLY A 623 -60.41 9.77 -16.42
N ALA A 624 -59.27 10.44 -16.32
CA ALA A 624 -58.07 9.84 -15.76
C ALA A 624 -58.24 9.60 -14.24
N ARG A 625 -57.50 8.63 -13.67
CA ARG A 625 -57.52 8.34 -12.23
C ARG A 625 -56.11 8.36 -11.65
N LEU A 626 -55.89 9.17 -10.62
CA LEU A 626 -54.64 9.27 -9.88
C LEU A 626 -54.77 8.53 -8.55
N THR A 627 -53.88 7.58 -8.27
CA THR A 627 -53.93 6.76 -7.04
C THR A 627 -52.60 6.83 -6.31
N PRO A 628 -52.45 7.72 -5.32
CA PRO A 628 -51.39 7.61 -4.34
C PRO A 628 -51.47 6.29 -3.55
N ARG A 629 -50.30 5.71 -3.30
CA ARG A 629 -50.09 4.51 -2.50
C ARG A 629 -49.07 4.80 -1.41
N LEU A 630 -49.34 4.29 -0.20
CA LEU A 630 -48.39 4.28 0.91
C LEU A 630 -48.39 2.87 1.50
N SER A 631 -47.22 2.32 1.80
CA SER A 631 -47.08 1.06 2.53
C SER A 631 -46.08 1.22 3.66
N VAL A 632 -46.42 0.66 4.81
CA VAL A 632 -45.51 0.56 5.97
C VAL A 632 -45.49 -0.90 6.41
N GLY A 633 -44.32 -1.42 6.76
CA GLY A 633 -44.19 -2.78 7.28
C GLY A 633 -42.99 -2.95 8.19
N TRP A 634 -43.01 -4.00 8.99
CA TRP A 634 -41.88 -4.52 9.73
C TRP A 634 -41.53 -5.90 9.16
N LYS A 635 -40.24 -6.13 8.93
CA LYS A 635 -39.69 -7.38 8.41
C LYS A 635 -38.76 -7.98 9.44
N HIS A 636 -38.96 -9.25 9.74
CA HIS A 636 -38.07 -10.06 10.57
C HIS A 636 -37.38 -11.13 9.73
N THR A 637 -36.05 -11.21 9.81
CA THR A 637 -35.23 -12.16 9.04
C THR A 637 -34.69 -13.26 9.95
N TYR A 638 -34.97 -14.52 9.64
CA TYR A 638 -34.59 -15.69 10.42
C TYR A 638 -33.41 -16.44 9.79
N GLY A 639 -32.70 -17.19 10.64
CA GLY A 639 -31.50 -17.94 10.25
C GLY A 639 -30.21 -17.23 10.64
N ASP A 640 -29.12 -17.72 10.04
CA ASP A 640 -27.81 -17.09 10.13
C ASP A 640 -27.76 -15.90 9.15
N LEU A 641 -27.47 -14.72 9.69
CA LEU A 641 -27.50 -13.47 8.97
C LEU A 641 -26.09 -12.98 8.61
N ARG A 642 -25.05 -13.70 9.05
CA ARG A 642 -23.66 -13.37 8.76
C ARG A 642 -23.18 -14.12 7.51
N GLY A 643 -22.62 -13.37 6.56
CA GLY A 643 -21.92 -13.99 5.44
C GLY A 643 -20.62 -14.62 5.92
N HIS A 644 -20.32 -15.85 5.52
CA HIS A 644 -19.02 -16.49 5.75
C HIS A 644 -18.37 -16.83 4.40
N SER A 645 -17.06 -16.62 4.27
CA SER A 645 -16.28 -17.03 3.09
C SER A 645 -15.07 -17.85 3.52
N ARG A 646 -14.97 -19.10 3.04
CA ARG A 646 -13.78 -19.93 3.21
C ARG A 646 -12.81 -19.66 2.07
N GLN A 647 -11.56 -19.37 2.40
CA GLN A 647 -10.56 -18.94 1.43
C GLN A 647 -9.13 -19.26 1.87
N ARG A 648 -8.21 -19.21 0.92
CA ARG A 648 -6.76 -19.39 1.14
C ARG A 648 -5.95 -18.61 0.12
N LEU A 649 -4.69 -18.33 0.42
CA LEU A 649 -3.76 -17.84 -0.59
C LEU A 649 -3.56 -18.88 -1.69
N VAL A 650 -3.45 -18.41 -2.93
CA VAL A 650 -3.10 -19.24 -4.09
C VAL A 650 -1.67 -19.76 -3.97
N GLY A 651 -0.77 -18.92 -3.44
CA GLY A 651 0.66 -19.23 -3.25
C GLY A 651 0.98 -20.24 -2.14
N GLY A 652 0.04 -20.57 -1.25
CA GLY A 652 0.25 -21.53 -0.15
C GLY A 652 -0.63 -21.26 1.06
N GLY A 653 -0.28 -21.85 2.21
CA GLY A 653 -0.99 -21.67 3.47
C GLY A 653 -2.24 -22.53 3.63
N LYS A 654 -2.85 -22.46 4.82
CA LYS A 654 -4.05 -23.21 5.21
C LYS A 654 -5.32 -22.47 4.72
N THR A 655 -6.45 -23.16 4.69
CA THR A 655 -7.76 -22.50 4.48
C THR A 655 -8.21 -21.85 5.79
N TYR A 656 -8.63 -20.60 5.71
CA TYR A 656 -9.26 -19.85 6.79
C TYR A 656 -10.69 -19.41 6.40
N THR A 657 -11.46 -18.99 7.40
CA THR A 657 -12.77 -18.36 7.19
C THR A 657 -12.64 -16.87 7.49
N VAL A 658 -13.27 -16.04 6.66
CA VAL A 658 -13.58 -14.64 7.00
C VAL A 658 -15.08 -14.47 7.18
N ASP A 659 -15.41 -13.64 8.13
CA ASP A 659 -16.77 -13.24 8.51
C ASP A 659 -17.07 -11.89 7.89
N GLY A 660 -18.23 -11.80 7.24
CA GLY A 660 -18.80 -10.57 6.72
C GLY A 660 -19.63 -9.84 7.76
N ILE A 661 -20.33 -8.82 7.30
CA ILE A 661 -21.29 -8.05 8.07
C ILE A 661 -22.56 -8.88 8.26
N GLU A 662 -23.05 -8.92 9.50
CA GLU A 662 -24.34 -9.53 9.84
C GLU A 662 -25.49 -8.63 9.34
N LEU A 663 -26.42 -9.21 8.58
CA LEU A 663 -27.63 -8.51 8.14
C LEU A 663 -28.56 -8.21 9.31
N ASP A 664 -29.30 -7.12 9.19
CA ASP A 664 -30.31 -6.75 10.20
C ASP A 664 -31.39 -7.83 10.34
N ARG A 665 -31.59 -8.27 11.58
CA ARG A 665 -32.66 -9.19 11.95
C ARG A 665 -34.04 -8.52 11.85
N ASP A 666 -34.11 -7.22 12.13
CA ASP A 666 -35.34 -6.44 12.14
C ASP A 666 -35.20 -5.18 11.27
N SER A 667 -36.03 -5.06 10.24
CA SER A 667 -36.05 -3.95 9.28
C SER A 667 -37.40 -3.23 9.28
N LEU A 668 -37.37 -1.90 9.18
CA LEU A 668 -38.53 -1.08 8.82
C LEU A 668 -38.62 -0.97 7.29
N LEU A 669 -39.80 -1.26 6.75
CA LEU A 669 -40.16 -1.10 5.34
C LEU A 669 -41.07 0.10 5.14
N LEU A 670 -40.74 0.94 4.16
CA LEU A 670 -41.56 2.08 3.74
C LEU A 670 -41.65 2.10 2.21
N GLU A 671 -42.85 2.18 1.65
CA GLU A 671 -43.06 2.41 0.22
C GLU A 671 -44.01 3.58 0.00
N ALA A 672 -43.66 4.51 -0.88
CA ALA A 672 -44.54 5.55 -1.37
C ALA A 672 -44.64 5.46 -2.90
N GLY A 673 -45.85 5.54 -3.45
CA GLY A 673 -46.08 5.39 -4.88
C GLY A 673 -47.23 6.24 -5.40
N LEU A 674 -47.29 6.39 -6.71
CA LEU A 674 -48.31 7.16 -7.42
C LEU A 674 -48.59 6.50 -8.77
N ASP A 675 -49.84 6.11 -8.98
CA ASP A 675 -50.30 5.51 -10.24
C ASP A 675 -51.27 6.43 -10.98
N LEU A 676 -50.97 6.73 -12.23
CA LEU A 676 -51.82 7.46 -13.15
C LEU A 676 -52.44 6.48 -14.16
N THR A 677 -53.74 6.26 -14.05
CA THR A 677 -54.54 5.58 -15.07
C THR A 677 -54.89 6.59 -16.15
N VAL A 678 -54.19 6.50 -17.28
CA VAL A 678 -54.30 7.43 -18.42
C VAL A 678 -55.48 7.07 -19.32
N SER A 679 -55.85 5.79 -19.36
CA SER A 679 -57.01 5.27 -20.08
C SER A 679 -57.49 3.96 -19.44
N PRO A 680 -58.66 3.40 -19.80
CA PRO A 680 -59.14 2.12 -19.26
C PRO A 680 -58.18 0.93 -19.44
N ARG A 681 -57.18 1.04 -20.35
CA ARG A 681 -56.18 -0.01 -20.60
C ARG A 681 -54.77 0.34 -20.14
N HIS A 682 -54.45 1.59 -19.85
CA HIS A 682 -53.06 2.01 -19.60
C HIS A 682 -52.86 2.70 -18.25
N THR A 683 -51.93 2.17 -17.45
CA THR A 683 -51.45 2.76 -16.19
C THR A 683 -49.96 3.08 -16.29
N VAL A 684 -49.55 4.23 -15.75
CA VAL A 684 -48.14 4.58 -15.51
C VAL A 684 -47.97 4.80 -14.01
N GLY A 685 -46.99 4.15 -13.39
CA GLY A 685 -46.72 4.23 -11.96
C GLY A 685 -45.28 4.65 -11.67
N LEU A 686 -45.08 5.40 -10.59
CA LEU A 686 -43.77 5.67 -10.00
C LEU A 686 -43.82 5.33 -8.52
N SER A 687 -42.79 4.69 -8.00
CA SER A 687 -42.68 4.36 -6.57
C SER A 687 -41.25 4.39 -6.05
N TYR A 688 -41.13 4.64 -4.75
CA TYR A 688 -39.90 4.56 -3.98
C TYR A 688 -40.12 3.64 -2.78
N LYS A 689 -39.27 2.63 -2.63
CA LYS A 689 -39.28 1.69 -1.50
C LYS A 689 -37.95 1.79 -0.75
N GLY A 690 -38.02 2.01 0.56
CA GLY A 690 -36.90 1.97 1.47
C GLY A 690 -36.99 0.79 2.44
N GLU A 691 -35.85 0.17 2.71
CA GLU A 691 -35.63 -0.77 3.81
C GLU A 691 -34.50 -0.21 4.69
N THR A 692 -34.72 -0.12 5.99
CA THR A 692 -33.70 0.31 6.95
C THR A 692 -33.74 -0.53 8.22
N GLY A 693 -32.58 -1.02 8.64
CA GLY A 693 -32.34 -1.52 9.99
C GLY A 693 -31.19 -0.76 10.66
N GLN A 694 -30.39 -1.45 11.47
CA GLN A 694 -29.27 -0.90 12.21
C GLN A 694 -28.00 -0.78 11.32
N ASP A 695 -27.65 -1.85 10.60
CA ASP A 695 -26.41 -1.97 9.83
C ASP A 695 -26.64 -2.05 8.29
N ASN A 696 -27.88 -2.24 7.82
CA ASN A 696 -28.28 -2.26 6.41
C ASN A 696 -29.24 -1.11 6.07
N ARG A 697 -29.04 -0.49 4.91
CA ARG A 697 -30.01 0.45 4.29
C ARG A 697 -30.07 0.22 2.79
N ASN A 698 -31.27 0.08 2.25
CA ASN A 698 -31.52 -0.12 0.83
C ASN A 698 -32.68 0.77 0.35
N GLY A 699 -32.58 1.30 -0.87
CA GLY A 699 -33.56 2.22 -1.46
C GLY A 699 -33.74 1.95 -2.96
N ALA A 700 -34.96 1.69 -3.39
CA ALA A 700 -35.31 1.37 -4.76
C ALA A 700 -36.32 2.38 -5.34
N VAL A 701 -35.98 3.00 -6.46
CA VAL A 701 -36.91 3.74 -7.33
C VAL A 701 -37.37 2.80 -8.44
N MET A 702 -38.67 2.77 -8.68
CA MET A 702 -39.31 1.88 -9.65
C MET A 702 -40.33 2.65 -10.48
N GLY A 703 -40.09 2.71 -11.79
CA GLY A 703 -41.04 3.26 -12.77
C GLY A 703 -41.71 2.12 -13.54
N GLN A 704 -43.03 2.09 -13.58
CA GLN A 704 -43.82 1.00 -14.17
C GLN A 704 -44.77 1.54 -15.26
N TRP A 705 -44.90 0.80 -16.35
CA TRP A 705 -45.99 0.94 -17.31
C TRP A 705 -46.74 -0.38 -17.42
N ARG A 706 -48.06 -0.30 -17.56
CA ARG A 706 -48.95 -1.46 -17.67
C ARG A 706 -49.99 -1.24 -18.76
N MET A 707 -50.29 -2.32 -19.49
CA MET A 707 -51.35 -2.41 -20.48
C MET A 707 -52.26 -3.62 -20.18
N MET A 708 -53.57 -3.42 -20.13
CA MET A 708 -54.59 -4.48 -20.09
C MET A 708 -55.18 -4.74 -21.49
N PHE A 709 -55.53 -5.98 -21.80
CA PHE A 709 -56.07 -6.41 -23.11
C PHE A 709 -56.98 -7.65 -23.03
#